data_AF-A0AAW1DG60-F1
#
_entry.id   AF-A0AAW1DG60-F1
#
_cell.length_a   1.000
_cell.length_b   1.000
_cell.length_c   1.000
_cell.angle_alpha   90.00
_cell.angle_beta   90.00
_cell.angle_gamma   90.00
#
_symmetry.space_group_name_H-M   'P 1'
#
loop_
_entity.id
_entity.type
_entity.pdbx_description
1 polymer ?
#
loop_
_entity_poly.entity_id
_entity_poly.type
_entity_poly.pdbx_seq_one_letter_code
_entity_poly.pdbx_strand_id
1 'polypeptide(L)'
;MEEESSNFVREHTLERLINILQSNDRLAKKQAFREIKNTVKAASGDELKELYDKLANILRICFRDRVESCREDAIQITYDFIKRLDLQVTYLTTLIPAIHSRICREEDYEYSEEIRHSHVKFLALLIDRYERFIAPYTKDILEILSKLIADEAPHVKKSSCACLIKCANTSPCEFFSYTKLCIKPLINNLNHQHWRVRVATIEAIEWIMLKGDHKCITDLINPLSRCMLDDSPFVRMAITKLTGHWLLELTDRYSFLPHLVPLILTSLIDESQEIVEEAKVLWVKAGTQYVRENERDYKNRMDYEPETLEHYPPGVKRPVLGCRVLVERQVDKFTKTIGMELSDWVTIVKIKAAQLLSQVILHSEAHITMQIDKIIGPMSKVAMDYDCPEVIKYVRLAAYYLGFFIPAKAYCDLIVEHMKESNHGERKIVASIVSGSKRDDLKEHLPKVATVLSCVSFKSKDHESLLEVIEALFKTCKEDSLDIGNDIFRTLVSVIGLSEVPSIVYKASDLLNEFVNFAGGNKRDAYDKYCGSLLDSLKQAVWSVHCHEQFIFYGLATHTGEVIASNVSDILVIIKEALSEKSDPEVKLKIYMALNEVIKDHENTLPDREIKSVFSKAMLEDILPMHLKWYPGRSAEAIRTICCSCLYMILSSFGIEVSLPDTIIPLLQSLLEDPAEKTRILALLSVIAISDKDDLHLAETFSNMVTNVLKRLDDCERKVRELSVQCIQKLYEAHLNQKLNNYIHKGLLEFLYSTLLIHLDDSEKEFREKVFLCLDSVAGIEPVKLRSKLFEQNFRDKEILSRLKTSVEEKLKTWAEEEKEDIQLESINESEKSKVEETTKFESETVIDSNLKKEDIETKISKEELKTNEDFNERKKEKEFDFERDKESFVEDFQRMLKDEFKKGIFGDFTKDSDNNETDKSKTLKSESDANTVNTENQLEIGQGDA
;
A
#
# COMPACT_ATOMS: atom_id res chain seq x y z
N MET A 1 -70.63 65.30 37.96
CA MET A 1 -70.29 65.47 39.38
C MET A 1 -69.53 64.30 39.99
N GLU A 2 -70.07 63.07 40.12
CA GLU A 2 -69.29 61.92 40.65
C GLU A 2 -68.17 61.45 39.69
N GLU A 3 -68.42 61.43 38.38
CA GLU A 3 -67.37 61.15 37.37
C GLU A 3 -66.29 62.24 37.30
N GLU A 4 -66.66 63.51 37.43
CA GLU A 4 -65.71 64.64 37.45
C GLU A 4 -64.83 64.62 38.71
N SER A 5 -65.37 64.24 39.87
CA SER A 5 -64.60 64.07 41.10
C SER A 5 -63.65 62.86 41.04
N SER A 6 -64.09 61.75 40.45
CA SER A 6 -63.25 60.57 40.19
C SER A 6 -62.11 60.86 39.20
N ASN A 7 -62.39 61.57 38.11
CA ASN A 7 -61.38 61.98 37.14
C ASN A 7 -60.37 62.96 37.73
N PHE A 8 -60.82 63.94 38.52
CA PHE A 8 -59.94 64.89 39.20
C PHE A 8 -58.99 64.19 40.19
N VAL A 9 -59.49 63.22 40.99
CA VAL A 9 -58.66 62.46 41.93
C VAL A 9 -57.66 61.55 41.20
N ARG A 10 -58.05 60.92 40.08
CA ARG A 10 -57.15 60.12 39.24
C ARG A 10 -56.06 60.97 38.60
N GLU A 11 -56.40 62.16 38.12
CA GLU A 11 -55.46 63.08 37.48
C GLU A 11 -54.41 63.61 38.47
N HIS A 12 -54.85 64.03 39.66
CA HIS A 12 -53.95 64.49 40.73
C HIS A 12 -53.04 63.35 41.25
N THR A 13 -53.54 62.12 41.24
CA THR A 13 -52.76 60.91 41.58
C THR A 13 -51.72 60.61 40.51
N LEU A 14 -52.04 60.79 39.23
CA LEU A 14 -51.11 60.59 38.12
C LEU A 14 -50.01 61.66 38.10
N GLU A 15 -50.34 62.93 38.32
CA GLU A 15 -49.35 64.01 38.46
C GLU A 15 -48.39 63.76 39.63
N ARG A 16 -48.90 63.27 40.77
CA ARG A 16 -48.06 62.83 41.89
C ARG A 16 -47.08 61.73 41.46
N LEU A 17 -47.55 60.73 40.71
CA LEU A 17 -46.70 59.64 40.22
C LEU A 17 -45.64 60.15 39.22
N ILE A 18 -46.00 61.04 38.30
CA ILE A 18 -45.07 61.68 37.36
C ILE A 18 -43.98 62.45 38.11
N ASN A 19 -44.34 63.24 39.14
CA ASN A 19 -43.39 63.97 39.97
C ASN A 19 -42.46 63.02 40.75
N ILE A 20 -42.98 61.89 41.26
CA ILE A 20 -42.17 60.87 41.92
C ILE A 20 -41.14 60.28 40.93
N LEU A 21 -41.54 60.00 39.68
CA LEU A 21 -40.63 59.49 38.65
C LEU A 21 -39.50 60.47 38.28
N GLN A 22 -39.70 61.77 38.47
CA GLN A 22 -38.66 62.80 38.27
C GLN A 22 -37.75 63.01 39.49
N SER A 23 -38.13 62.49 40.66
CA SER A 23 -37.35 62.64 41.90
C SER A 23 -36.04 61.83 41.86
N ASN A 24 -35.22 61.90 42.92
CA ASN A 24 -34.04 61.03 43.06
C ASN A 24 -34.29 59.82 43.98
N ASP A 25 -35.52 59.62 44.47
CA ASP A 25 -35.84 58.54 45.41
C ASP A 25 -36.12 57.22 44.67
N ARG A 26 -35.15 56.30 44.75
CA ARG A 26 -35.23 54.97 44.14
C ARG A 26 -36.42 54.14 44.62
N LEU A 27 -36.74 54.16 45.91
CA LEU A 27 -37.80 53.32 46.47
C LEU A 27 -39.17 53.86 46.05
N ALA A 28 -39.33 55.19 46.12
CA ALA A 28 -40.55 55.86 45.66
C ALA A 28 -40.79 55.63 44.17
N LYS A 29 -39.75 55.72 43.31
CA LYS A 29 -39.86 55.40 41.89
C LYS A 29 -40.31 53.97 41.63
N LYS A 30 -39.71 52.98 42.31
CA LYS A 30 -40.08 51.57 42.14
C LYS A 30 -41.52 51.28 42.57
N GLN A 31 -42.03 52.00 43.57
CA GLN A 31 -43.43 51.92 43.97
C GLN A 31 -44.34 52.60 42.93
N ALA A 32 -43.95 53.78 42.43
CA ALA A 32 -44.68 54.49 41.39
C ALA A 32 -44.80 53.68 40.10
N PHE A 33 -43.72 53.04 39.64
CA PHE A 33 -43.77 52.14 38.47
C PHE A 33 -44.70 50.95 38.69
N ARG A 34 -44.74 50.37 39.91
CA ARG A 34 -45.68 49.28 40.24
C ARG A 34 -47.14 49.75 40.17
N GLU A 35 -47.44 50.92 40.71
CA GLU A 35 -48.77 51.53 40.65
C GLU A 35 -49.18 51.84 39.20
N ILE A 36 -48.28 52.44 38.42
CA ILE A 36 -48.50 52.70 36.99
C ILE A 36 -48.75 51.38 36.25
N LYS A 37 -47.92 50.36 36.44
CA LYS A 37 -48.06 49.06 35.77
C LYS A 37 -49.41 48.39 36.05
N ASN A 38 -49.90 48.48 37.30
CA ASN A 38 -51.23 47.97 37.65
C ASN A 38 -52.34 48.78 37.00
N THR A 39 -52.20 50.12 36.97
CA THR A 39 -53.16 51.02 36.32
C THR A 39 -53.24 50.76 34.82
N VAL A 40 -52.09 50.62 34.16
CA VAL A 40 -51.99 50.29 32.74
C VAL A 40 -52.65 48.94 32.44
N LYS A 41 -52.44 47.93 33.27
CA LYS A 41 -53.09 46.61 33.09
C LYS A 41 -54.61 46.68 33.18
N ALA A 42 -55.16 47.55 34.02
CA ALA A 42 -56.60 47.71 34.22
C ALA A 42 -57.27 48.61 33.16
N ALA A 43 -56.57 49.62 32.65
CA ALA A 43 -57.11 50.57 31.67
C ALA A 43 -57.31 49.92 30.29
N SER A 44 -58.31 50.38 29.52
CA SER A 44 -58.58 49.91 28.14
C SER A 44 -59.22 51.00 27.29
N GLY A 45 -59.20 50.85 25.95
CA GLY A 45 -59.81 51.83 25.03
C GLY A 45 -59.22 53.23 25.16
N ASP A 46 -60.09 54.25 25.17
CA ASP A 46 -59.69 55.66 25.24
C ASP A 46 -58.97 56.03 26.55
N GLU A 47 -59.32 55.39 27.68
CA GLU A 47 -58.64 55.61 28.97
C GLU A 47 -57.15 55.23 28.88
N LEU A 48 -56.83 54.16 28.15
CA LEU A 48 -55.45 53.73 27.95
C LEU A 48 -54.66 54.74 27.10
N LYS A 49 -55.32 55.34 26.10
CA LYS A 49 -54.74 56.36 25.23
C LYS A 49 -54.44 57.65 26.00
N GLU A 50 -55.41 58.17 26.75
CA GLU A 50 -55.22 59.35 27.59
C GLU A 50 -54.09 59.14 28.62
N LEU A 51 -54.05 57.95 29.22
CA LEU A 51 -52.99 57.58 30.17
C LEU A 51 -51.61 57.58 29.51
N TYR A 52 -51.50 57.05 28.27
CA TYR A 52 -50.25 57.09 27.52
C TYR A 52 -49.85 58.52 27.17
N ASP A 53 -50.76 59.34 26.66
CA ASP A 53 -50.46 60.71 26.26
C ASP A 53 -49.91 61.54 27.43
N LYS A 54 -50.41 61.31 28.65
CA LYS A 54 -49.89 61.94 29.89
C LYS A 54 -48.54 61.37 30.35
N LEU A 55 -48.30 60.07 30.16
CA LEU A 55 -47.09 59.38 30.65
C LEU A 55 -45.95 59.30 29.63
N ALA A 56 -46.20 59.45 28.33
CA ALA A 56 -45.24 59.15 27.27
C ALA A 56 -43.92 59.93 27.41
N ASN A 57 -44.01 61.23 27.74
CA ASN A 57 -42.82 62.05 27.90
C ASN A 57 -41.96 61.61 29.11
N ILE A 58 -42.58 61.36 30.27
CA ILE A 58 -41.83 60.96 31.46
C ILE A 58 -41.25 59.55 31.31
N LEU A 59 -41.99 58.61 30.73
CA LEU A 59 -41.49 57.25 30.47
C LEU A 59 -40.27 57.28 29.55
N ARG A 60 -40.30 58.11 28.50
CA ARG A 60 -39.16 58.31 27.60
C ARG A 60 -37.94 58.91 28.30
N ILE A 61 -38.14 59.88 29.19
CA ILE A 61 -37.05 60.44 30.01
C ILE A 61 -36.45 59.34 30.91
N CYS A 62 -37.30 58.48 31.49
CA CYS A 62 -36.89 57.37 32.34
C CYS A 62 -36.11 56.27 31.60
N PHE A 63 -36.06 56.25 30.26
CA PHE A 63 -35.13 55.37 29.54
C PHE A 63 -33.66 55.70 29.86
N ARG A 64 -33.39 56.90 30.37
CA ARG A 64 -32.06 57.37 30.80
C ARG A 64 -31.93 57.47 32.31
N ASP A 65 -32.84 56.86 33.08
CA ASP A 65 -32.78 56.93 34.53
C ASP A 65 -31.48 56.30 35.06
N ARG A 66 -30.93 56.85 36.14
CA ARG A 66 -29.71 56.32 36.77
C ARG A 66 -29.93 54.90 37.31
N VAL A 67 -31.17 54.58 37.70
CA VAL A 67 -31.56 53.29 38.26
C VAL A 67 -31.98 52.33 37.15
N GLU A 68 -31.29 51.19 37.04
CA GLU A 68 -31.55 50.15 36.05
C GLU A 68 -33.00 49.66 36.04
N SER A 69 -33.56 49.28 37.20
CA SER A 69 -34.95 48.81 37.29
C SER A 69 -35.97 49.86 36.84
N CYS A 70 -35.65 51.16 36.94
CA CYS A 70 -36.52 52.23 36.46
C CYS A 70 -36.51 52.30 34.93
N ARG A 71 -35.34 52.11 34.31
CA ARG A 71 -35.21 52.02 32.85
C ARG A 71 -35.96 50.81 32.31
N GLU A 72 -35.79 49.65 32.95
CA GLU A 72 -36.48 48.41 32.62
C GLU A 72 -38.02 48.57 32.70
N ASP A 73 -38.54 49.05 33.83
CA ASP A 73 -39.98 49.27 34.00
C ASP A 73 -40.52 50.30 33.01
N ALA A 74 -39.78 51.38 32.73
CA ALA A 74 -40.19 52.39 31.75
C ALA A 74 -40.32 51.80 30.33
N ILE A 75 -39.34 50.99 29.91
CA ILE A 75 -39.37 50.32 28.60
C ILE A 75 -40.52 49.31 28.55
N GLN A 76 -40.70 48.49 29.59
CA GLN A 76 -41.75 47.48 29.63
C GLN A 76 -43.16 48.10 29.62
N ILE A 77 -43.37 49.17 30.38
CA ILE A 77 -44.66 49.88 30.39
C ILE A 77 -44.93 50.51 29.02
N THR A 78 -43.93 51.16 28.43
CA THR A 78 -44.05 51.74 27.08
C THR A 78 -44.33 50.65 26.05
N TYR A 79 -43.67 49.50 26.14
CA TYR A 79 -43.93 48.32 25.32
C TYR A 79 -45.38 47.85 25.45
N ASP A 80 -45.90 47.73 26.68
CA ASP A 80 -47.27 47.27 26.94
C ASP A 80 -48.32 48.26 26.39
N PHE A 81 -48.07 49.56 26.48
CA PHE A 81 -48.89 50.59 25.83
C PHE A 81 -48.87 50.42 24.32
N ILE A 82 -47.68 50.41 23.73
CA ILE A 82 -47.51 50.29 22.28
C ILE A 82 -47.95 48.92 21.77
N LYS A 83 -48.20 47.91 22.61
CA LYS A 83 -48.81 46.65 22.18
C LYS A 83 -50.35 46.74 22.09
N ARG A 84 -50.97 47.61 22.89
CA ARG A 84 -52.43 47.64 23.13
C ARG A 84 -53.16 48.84 22.54
N LEU A 85 -52.47 49.95 22.31
CA LEU A 85 -53.05 51.17 21.74
C LEU A 85 -53.39 51.00 20.25
N ASP A 86 -54.23 51.87 19.72
CA ASP A 86 -54.40 52.01 18.28
C ASP A 86 -53.15 52.59 17.61
N LEU A 87 -52.98 52.31 16.33
CA LEU A 87 -51.80 52.71 15.56
C LEU A 87 -51.74 54.24 15.40
N GLN A 88 -50.66 54.87 15.88
CA GLN A 88 -50.40 56.30 15.68
C GLN A 88 -48.95 56.56 15.27
N VAL A 89 -48.74 57.02 14.04
CA VAL A 89 -47.41 57.21 13.44
C VAL A 89 -46.55 58.23 14.21
N THR A 90 -47.18 59.20 14.88
CA THR A 90 -46.50 60.21 15.71
C THR A 90 -45.72 59.59 16.89
N TYR A 91 -46.03 58.38 17.32
CA TYR A 91 -45.24 57.71 18.36
C TYR A 91 -43.84 57.34 17.87
N LEU A 92 -43.66 57.02 16.58
CA LEU A 92 -42.35 56.69 16.01
C LEU A 92 -41.38 57.87 16.06
N THR A 93 -41.86 59.10 15.84
CA THR A 93 -41.03 60.33 15.85
C THR A 93 -40.36 60.59 17.20
N THR A 94 -40.89 60.01 18.28
CA THR A 94 -40.40 60.22 19.63
C THR A 94 -39.69 58.98 20.19
N LEU A 95 -40.17 57.78 19.86
CA LEU A 95 -39.64 56.52 20.40
C LEU A 95 -38.34 56.09 19.72
N ILE A 96 -38.26 56.18 18.39
CA ILE A 96 -37.04 55.75 17.67
C ILE A 96 -35.83 56.60 18.05
N PRO A 97 -35.91 57.95 18.06
CA PRO A 97 -34.78 58.76 18.55
C PRO A 97 -34.42 58.49 20.02
N ALA A 98 -35.40 58.16 20.87
CA ALA A 98 -35.13 57.81 22.26
C ALA A 98 -34.33 56.50 22.38
N ILE A 99 -34.71 55.46 21.63
CA ILE A 99 -33.97 54.19 21.57
C ILE A 99 -32.59 54.41 20.94
N HIS A 100 -32.52 55.12 19.81
CA HIS A 100 -31.28 55.46 19.11
C HIS A 100 -30.29 56.13 20.06
N SER A 101 -30.74 57.14 20.80
CA SER A 101 -29.88 57.84 21.74
C SER A 101 -29.33 56.95 22.85
N ARG A 102 -30.05 55.90 23.28
CA ARG A 102 -29.60 55.00 24.34
C ARG A 102 -28.65 53.90 23.88
N ILE A 103 -28.71 53.54 22.59
CA ILE A 103 -27.90 52.46 22.04
C ILE A 103 -26.69 52.98 21.26
N CYS A 104 -26.85 54.09 20.54
CA CYS A 104 -25.85 54.57 19.58
C CYS A 104 -24.97 55.70 20.11
N ARG A 105 -25.41 56.48 21.12
CA ARG A 105 -24.60 57.57 21.69
C ARG A 105 -23.75 57.06 22.85
N GLU A 106 -22.47 57.43 22.85
CA GLU A 106 -21.50 56.97 23.86
C GLU A 106 -21.77 57.57 25.24
N GLU A 107 -22.15 58.86 25.31
CA GLU A 107 -22.46 59.57 26.56
C GLU A 107 -23.67 58.96 27.30
N ASP A 108 -24.63 58.43 26.55
CA ASP A 108 -25.90 57.91 27.02
C ASP A 108 -26.02 56.41 26.71
N TYR A 109 -24.93 55.64 26.72
CA TYR A 109 -24.98 54.22 26.38
C TYR A 109 -25.69 53.36 27.46
N GLU A 110 -26.42 52.32 27.06
CA GLU A 110 -27.02 51.34 27.98
C GLU A 110 -26.05 50.19 28.28
N TYR A 111 -25.62 50.06 29.53
CA TYR A 111 -24.67 49.04 29.96
C TYR A 111 -25.33 47.70 30.33
N SER A 112 -26.61 47.67 30.71
CA SER A 112 -27.29 46.42 31.08
C SER A 112 -27.67 45.60 29.84
N GLU A 113 -27.20 44.36 29.75
CA GLU A 113 -27.52 43.47 28.64
C GLU A 113 -29.02 43.14 28.56
N GLU A 114 -29.70 42.98 29.70
CA GLU A 114 -31.14 42.70 29.78
C GLU A 114 -31.98 43.88 29.24
N ILE A 115 -31.52 45.11 29.50
CA ILE A 115 -32.17 46.31 28.97
C ILE A 115 -31.89 46.48 27.48
N ARG A 116 -30.65 46.23 27.02
CA ARG A 116 -30.36 46.21 25.58
C ARG A 116 -31.21 45.17 24.85
N HIS A 117 -31.40 43.98 25.43
CA HIS A 117 -32.32 42.97 24.91
C HIS A 117 -33.78 43.46 24.88
N SER A 118 -34.22 44.16 25.92
CA SER A 118 -35.55 44.76 25.98
C SER A 118 -35.75 45.83 24.90
N HIS A 119 -34.71 46.62 24.58
CA HIS A 119 -34.74 47.53 23.45
C HIS A 119 -34.86 46.80 22.09
N VAL A 120 -34.18 45.67 21.90
CA VAL A 120 -34.34 44.85 20.68
C VAL A 120 -35.79 44.36 20.54
N LYS A 121 -36.38 43.82 21.63
CA LYS A 121 -37.78 43.37 21.64
C LYS A 121 -38.74 44.52 21.33
N PHE A 122 -38.48 45.69 21.92
CA PHE A 122 -39.31 46.87 21.69
C PHE A 122 -39.20 47.34 20.24
N LEU A 123 -38.00 47.34 19.67
CA LEU A 123 -37.78 47.67 18.26
C LEU A 123 -38.51 46.69 17.33
N ALA A 124 -38.47 45.39 17.62
CA ALA A 124 -39.21 44.38 16.88
C ALA A 124 -40.72 44.61 16.93
N LEU A 125 -41.27 44.97 18.10
CA LEU A 125 -42.69 45.33 18.25
C LEU A 125 -43.04 46.56 17.39
N LEU A 126 -42.19 47.58 17.37
CA LEU A 126 -42.41 48.76 16.54
C LEU A 126 -42.42 48.38 15.06
N ILE A 127 -41.47 47.56 14.61
CA ILE A 127 -41.41 47.12 13.21
C ILE A 127 -42.69 46.35 12.82
N ASP A 128 -43.08 45.36 13.63
CA ASP A 128 -44.26 44.53 13.37
C ASP A 128 -45.56 45.34 13.40
N ARG A 129 -45.70 46.31 14.30
CA ARG A 129 -46.96 47.07 14.47
C ARG A 129 -47.15 48.15 13.42
N TYR A 130 -46.06 48.79 13.00
CA TYR A 130 -46.14 49.97 12.14
C TYR A 130 -45.87 49.65 10.67
N GLU A 131 -45.30 48.49 10.35
CA GLU A 131 -45.08 47.98 9.00
C GLU A 131 -44.61 49.06 8.01
N ARG A 132 -45.46 49.45 7.05
CA ARG A 132 -45.18 50.48 6.03
C ARG A 132 -44.76 51.85 6.57
N PHE A 133 -45.08 52.19 7.81
CA PHE A 133 -44.71 53.47 8.43
C PHE A 133 -43.28 53.47 9.00
N ILE A 134 -42.57 52.34 8.94
CA ILE A 134 -41.17 52.20 9.38
C ILE A 134 -40.20 52.80 8.37
N ALA A 135 -40.55 52.83 7.08
CA ALA A 135 -39.68 53.28 5.99
C ALA A 135 -38.85 54.56 6.32
N PRO A 136 -39.44 55.67 6.82
CA PRO A 136 -38.69 56.90 7.12
C PRO A 136 -37.60 56.75 8.19
N TYR A 137 -37.73 55.76 9.06
CA TYR A 137 -36.86 55.53 10.21
C TYR A 137 -35.85 54.39 9.99
N THR A 138 -35.88 53.76 8.82
CA THR A 138 -35.09 52.56 8.53
C THR A 138 -33.60 52.77 8.82
N LYS A 139 -33.05 53.93 8.45
CA LYS A 139 -31.65 54.25 8.73
C LYS A 139 -31.32 54.19 10.23
N ASP A 140 -32.10 54.89 11.06
CA ASP A 140 -31.87 54.96 12.51
C ASP A 140 -32.03 53.58 13.15
N ILE A 141 -33.00 52.79 12.70
CA ILE A 141 -33.21 51.40 13.13
C ILE A 141 -31.99 50.55 12.79
N LEU A 142 -31.42 50.69 11.60
CA LEU A 142 -30.23 49.93 11.19
C LEU A 142 -28.96 50.38 11.92
N GLU A 143 -28.83 51.65 12.28
CA GLU A 143 -27.76 52.13 13.16
C GLU A 143 -27.85 51.52 14.57
N ILE A 144 -29.07 51.44 15.13
CA ILE A 144 -29.35 50.75 16.40
C ILE A 144 -28.97 49.28 16.30
N LEU A 145 -29.49 48.58 15.29
CA LEU A 145 -29.24 47.15 15.10
C LEU A 145 -27.77 46.85 14.81
N SER A 146 -27.07 47.70 14.05
CA SER A 146 -25.64 47.55 13.79
C SER A 146 -24.83 47.52 15.09
N LYS A 147 -25.17 48.37 16.07
CA LYS A 147 -24.56 48.35 17.41
C LYS A 147 -24.93 47.10 18.21
N LEU A 148 -26.20 46.69 18.19
CA LEU A 148 -26.69 45.53 18.97
C LEU A 148 -26.28 44.16 18.38
N ILE A 149 -26.00 44.09 17.08
CA ILE A 149 -25.40 42.90 16.46
C ILE A 149 -23.93 42.76 16.91
N ALA A 150 -23.25 43.88 17.12
CA ALA A 150 -21.88 43.92 17.64
C ALA A 150 -21.78 43.75 19.16
N ASP A 151 -22.91 43.58 19.89
CA ASP A 151 -22.97 43.46 21.36
C ASP A 151 -22.10 42.33 21.91
N GLU A 152 -21.71 42.37 23.17
CA GLU A 152 -20.98 41.27 23.81
C GLU A 152 -21.91 40.10 24.17
N ALA A 153 -23.18 40.39 24.47
CA ALA A 153 -24.15 39.43 24.96
C ALA A 153 -24.74 38.53 23.84
N PRO A 154 -24.59 37.19 23.90
CA PRO A 154 -25.04 36.30 22.82
C PRO A 154 -26.55 36.35 22.54
N HIS A 155 -27.37 36.59 23.55
CA HIS A 155 -28.83 36.64 23.40
C HIS A 155 -29.30 37.95 22.72
N VAL A 156 -28.60 39.06 22.96
CA VAL A 156 -28.82 40.34 22.27
C VAL A 156 -28.46 40.21 20.80
N LYS A 157 -27.29 39.64 20.47
CA LYS A 157 -26.87 39.39 19.08
C LYS A 157 -27.92 38.62 18.29
N LYS A 158 -28.37 37.47 18.81
CA LYS A 158 -29.38 36.61 18.15
C LYS A 158 -30.71 37.33 17.94
N SER A 159 -31.20 38.02 18.97
CA SER A 159 -32.47 38.74 18.88
C SER A 159 -32.38 39.91 17.91
N SER A 160 -31.21 40.55 17.83
CA SER A 160 -30.94 41.64 16.88
C SER A 160 -30.88 41.13 15.45
N CYS A 161 -30.30 39.95 15.21
CA CYS A 161 -30.33 39.28 13.91
C CYS A 161 -31.78 38.99 13.46
N ALA A 162 -32.62 38.44 14.35
CA ALA A 162 -34.03 38.21 14.06
C ALA A 162 -34.81 39.52 13.79
N CYS A 163 -34.52 40.58 14.56
CA CYS A 163 -35.11 41.91 14.36
C CYS A 163 -34.65 42.55 13.04
N LEU A 164 -33.41 42.33 12.63
CA LEU A 164 -32.87 42.78 11.34
C LEU A 164 -33.61 42.13 10.16
N ILE A 165 -33.87 40.83 10.24
CA ILE A 165 -34.67 40.11 9.22
C ILE A 165 -36.06 40.73 9.09
N LYS A 166 -36.72 41.03 10.22
CA LYS A 166 -38.03 41.70 10.23
C LYS A 166 -37.97 43.07 9.56
N CYS A 167 -36.95 43.87 9.88
CA CYS A 167 -36.75 45.18 9.27
C CYS A 167 -36.58 45.07 7.74
N ALA A 168 -35.72 44.16 7.28
CA ALA A 168 -35.47 43.93 5.86
C ALA A 168 -36.73 43.51 5.09
N ASN A 169 -37.58 42.68 5.70
CA ASN A 169 -38.85 42.25 5.10
C ASN A 169 -39.94 43.34 5.13
N THR A 170 -39.88 44.27 6.08
CA THR A 170 -40.90 45.30 6.28
C THR A 170 -40.69 46.51 5.36
N SER A 171 -39.45 46.96 5.17
CA SER A 171 -39.11 48.15 4.38
C SER A 171 -37.92 47.88 3.43
N PRO A 172 -38.07 46.99 2.43
CA PRO A 172 -36.97 46.52 1.60
C PRO A 172 -36.33 47.63 0.75
N CYS A 173 -37.13 48.56 0.21
CA CYS A 173 -36.64 49.65 -0.63
C CYS A 173 -35.67 50.57 0.13
N GLU A 174 -36.04 50.97 1.34
CA GLU A 174 -35.22 51.82 2.19
C GLU A 174 -34.04 51.03 2.76
N PHE A 175 -34.25 49.77 3.12
CA PHE A 175 -33.20 48.87 3.63
C PHE A 175 -32.06 48.70 2.62
N PHE A 176 -32.38 48.59 1.32
CA PHE A 176 -31.41 48.49 0.24
C PHE A 176 -30.32 49.58 0.32
N SER A 177 -30.73 50.82 0.59
CA SER A 177 -29.81 51.97 0.63
C SER A 177 -28.84 51.96 1.81
N TYR A 178 -29.13 51.19 2.86
CA TYR A 178 -28.40 51.20 4.13
C TYR A 178 -27.85 49.83 4.54
N THR A 179 -27.93 48.83 3.65
CA THR A 179 -27.50 47.44 3.90
C THR A 179 -26.07 47.37 4.43
N LYS A 180 -25.17 48.21 3.92
CA LYS A 180 -23.74 48.27 4.31
C LYS A 180 -23.49 48.54 5.80
N LEU A 181 -24.43 49.17 6.51
CA LEU A 181 -24.31 49.43 7.96
C LEU A 181 -24.22 48.15 8.79
N CYS A 182 -24.80 47.04 8.31
CA CYS A 182 -24.92 45.80 9.07
C CYS A 182 -23.86 44.75 8.70
N ILE A 183 -23.19 44.89 7.55
CA ILE A 183 -22.28 43.87 7.01
C ILE A 183 -21.10 43.58 7.94
N LYS A 184 -20.36 44.61 8.36
CA LYS A 184 -19.18 44.43 9.22
C LYS A 184 -19.54 43.79 10.58
N PRO A 185 -20.57 44.25 11.31
CA PRO A 185 -21.03 43.57 12.52
C PRO A 185 -21.38 42.09 12.32
N LEU A 186 -22.04 41.75 11.21
CA LEU A 186 -22.42 40.37 10.90
C LEU A 186 -21.19 39.50 10.60
N ILE A 187 -20.25 39.99 9.77
CA ILE A 187 -19.01 39.26 9.47
C ILE A 187 -18.25 38.91 10.75
N ASN A 188 -18.17 39.85 11.71
CA ASN A 188 -17.50 39.60 12.98
C ASN A 188 -18.15 38.48 13.80
N ASN A 189 -19.47 38.28 13.68
CA ASN A 189 -20.21 37.25 14.39
C ASN A 189 -20.09 35.85 13.75
N LEU A 190 -19.61 35.73 12.51
CA LEU A 190 -19.43 34.44 11.83
C LEU A 190 -18.38 33.56 12.51
N ASN A 191 -17.42 34.14 13.25
CA ASN A 191 -16.41 33.40 14.00
C ASN A 191 -16.71 33.34 15.52
N HIS A 192 -17.93 33.67 15.93
CA HIS A 192 -18.29 33.72 17.35
C HIS A 192 -18.25 32.33 18.00
N GLN A 193 -17.79 32.21 19.25
CA GLN A 193 -17.63 30.92 19.95
C GLN A 193 -18.91 30.07 20.01
N HIS A 194 -20.07 30.70 20.21
CA HIS A 194 -21.36 30.01 20.27
C HIS A 194 -21.98 29.83 18.87
N TRP A 195 -22.14 28.56 18.46
CA TRP A 195 -22.73 28.21 17.17
C TRP A 195 -24.12 28.83 16.94
N ARG A 196 -24.95 28.98 17.98
CA ARG A 196 -26.29 29.60 17.87
C ARG A 196 -26.25 31.06 17.44
N VAL A 197 -25.18 31.78 17.75
CA VAL A 197 -24.97 33.15 17.27
C VAL A 197 -24.57 33.14 15.80
N ARG A 198 -23.67 32.21 15.41
CA ARG A 198 -23.25 32.03 14.02
C ARG A 198 -24.44 31.68 13.13
N VAL A 199 -25.29 30.74 13.54
CA VAL A 199 -26.53 30.37 12.82
C VAL A 199 -27.45 31.58 12.65
N ALA A 200 -27.79 32.30 13.73
CA ALA A 200 -28.66 33.48 13.65
C ALA A 200 -28.07 34.59 12.75
N THR A 201 -26.74 34.70 12.72
CA THR A 201 -26.01 35.64 11.86
C THR A 201 -26.12 35.22 10.39
N ILE A 202 -25.94 33.93 10.08
CA ILE A 202 -26.07 33.38 8.73
C ILE A 202 -27.50 33.55 8.22
N GLU A 203 -28.50 33.21 9.03
CA GLU A 203 -29.91 33.43 8.71
C GLU A 203 -30.18 34.93 8.45
N ALA A 204 -29.62 35.83 9.26
CA ALA A 204 -29.75 37.26 8.99
C ALA A 204 -29.10 37.66 7.66
N ILE A 205 -27.87 37.19 7.38
CA ILE A 205 -27.16 37.47 6.11
C ILE A 205 -27.99 36.99 4.91
N GLU A 206 -28.57 35.80 5.00
CA GLU A 206 -29.42 35.23 3.95
C GLU A 206 -30.53 36.22 3.54
N TRP A 207 -31.38 36.59 4.50
CA TRP A 207 -32.56 37.41 4.24
C TRP A 207 -32.22 38.86 3.86
N ILE A 208 -31.19 39.44 4.47
CA ILE A 208 -30.80 40.82 4.12
C ILE A 208 -30.20 40.92 2.73
N MET A 209 -29.56 39.87 2.21
CA MET A 209 -29.04 39.88 0.83
C MET A 209 -30.14 39.63 -0.20
N LEU A 210 -31.20 38.90 0.17
CA LEU A 210 -32.39 38.76 -0.69
C LEU A 210 -33.20 40.05 -0.83
N LYS A 211 -33.09 40.99 0.13
CA LYS A 211 -33.87 42.25 0.15
C LYS A 211 -33.02 43.53 0.05
N GLY A 212 -31.71 43.43 0.25
CA GLY A 212 -30.78 44.55 0.35
C GLY A 212 -29.87 44.72 -0.86
N ASP A 213 -28.81 45.52 -0.70
CA ASP A 213 -27.81 45.76 -1.74
C ASP A 213 -26.94 44.52 -1.99
N HIS A 214 -27.21 43.85 -3.12
CA HIS A 214 -26.49 42.64 -3.55
C HIS A 214 -24.98 42.88 -3.77
N LYS A 215 -24.52 44.13 -3.93
CA LYS A 215 -23.08 44.43 -4.04
C LYS A 215 -22.30 44.06 -2.78
N CYS A 216 -22.97 43.99 -1.62
CA CYS A 216 -22.34 43.59 -0.37
C CYS A 216 -21.97 42.09 -0.31
N ILE A 217 -22.46 41.26 -1.24
CA ILE A 217 -22.16 39.82 -1.28
C ILE A 217 -20.66 39.56 -1.44
N THR A 218 -19.93 40.42 -2.18
CA THR A 218 -18.48 40.26 -2.36
C THR A 218 -17.70 40.26 -1.06
N ASP A 219 -18.17 41.03 -0.06
CA ASP A 219 -17.55 41.10 1.27
C ASP A 219 -17.87 39.87 2.13
N LEU A 220 -18.93 39.11 1.76
CA LEU A 220 -19.48 38.00 2.53
C LEU A 220 -19.03 36.62 2.02
N ILE A 221 -18.70 36.48 0.74
CA ILE A 221 -18.36 35.19 0.11
C ILE A 221 -17.25 34.46 0.87
N ASN A 222 -16.10 35.11 1.10
CA ASN A 222 -14.96 34.46 1.75
C ASN A 222 -15.25 34.09 3.21
N PRO A 223 -15.84 34.97 4.05
CA PRO A 223 -16.29 34.60 5.38
C PRO A 223 -17.26 33.42 5.41
N LEU A 224 -18.27 33.41 4.52
CA LEU A 224 -19.27 32.33 4.45
C LEU A 224 -18.65 31.01 3.99
N SER A 225 -17.71 31.03 3.04
CA SER A 225 -17.00 29.83 2.60
C SER A 225 -16.23 29.17 3.74
N ARG A 226 -15.66 29.95 4.66
CA ARG A 226 -14.99 29.40 5.85
C ARG A 226 -15.96 28.73 6.81
N CYS A 227 -17.22 29.16 6.86
CA CYS A 227 -18.25 28.50 7.67
C CYS A 227 -18.61 27.09 7.17
N MET A 228 -18.24 26.72 5.94
CA MET A 228 -18.33 25.31 5.47
C MET A 228 -17.34 24.38 6.19
N LEU A 229 -16.30 24.95 6.81
CA LEU A 229 -15.31 24.24 7.62
C LEU A 229 -15.69 24.20 9.11
N ASP A 230 -16.87 24.70 9.50
CA ASP A 230 -17.29 24.77 10.89
C ASP A 230 -17.58 23.37 11.45
N ASP A 231 -17.11 23.08 12.66
CA ASP A 231 -17.34 21.79 13.34
C ASP A 231 -18.83 21.52 13.59
N SER A 232 -19.64 22.58 13.76
CA SER A 232 -21.06 22.44 14.08
C SER A 232 -21.90 22.16 12.84
N PRO A 233 -22.60 21.01 12.76
CA PRO A 233 -23.48 20.72 11.63
C PRO A 233 -24.63 21.73 11.51
N PHE A 234 -25.06 22.36 12.61
CA PHE A 234 -26.09 23.40 12.57
C PHE A 234 -25.65 24.65 11.79
N VAL A 235 -24.35 25.00 11.87
CA VAL A 235 -23.79 26.14 11.14
C VAL A 235 -23.70 25.80 9.65
N ARG A 236 -23.17 24.61 9.31
CA ARG A 236 -23.09 24.14 7.92
C ARG A 236 -24.47 23.97 7.28
N MET A 237 -25.48 23.54 8.04
CA MET A 237 -26.89 23.51 7.63
C MET A 237 -27.41 24.91 7.29
N ALA A 238 -27.13 25.91 8.14
CA ALA A 238 -27.54 27.29 7.88
C ALA A 238 -26.89 27.84 6.59
N ILE A 239 -25.60 27.58 6.35
CA ILE A 239 -24.93 27.97 5.10
C ILE A 239 -25.53 27.26 3.89
N THR A 240 -25.89 25.99 4.03
CA THR A 240 -26.52 25.19 2.96
C THR A 240 -27.86 25.80 2.55
N LYS A 241 -28.71 26.16 3.52
CA LYS A 241 -29.99 26.83 3.27
C LYS A 241 -29.81 28.20 2.63
N LEU A 242 -28.91 29.02 3.18
CA LEU A 242 -28.55 30.32 2.62
C LEU A 242 -28.14 30.20 1.16
N THR A 243 -27.22 29.29 0.86
CA THR A 243 -26.68 29.09 -0.49
C THR A 243 -27.79 28.63 -1.44
N GLY A 244 -28.62 27.69 -1.04
CA GLY A 244 -29.74 27.21 -1.84
C GLY A 244 -30.78 28.30 -2.12
N HIS A 245 -31.15 29.10 -1.13
CA HIS A 245 -32.08 30.22 -1.31
C HIS A 245 -31.48 31.30 -2.22
N TRP A 246 -30.18 31.60 -2.09
CA TRP A 246 -29.52 32.53 -3.01
C TRP A 246 -29.46 32.01 -4.44
N LEU A 247 -29.27 30.70 -4.64
CA LEU A 247 -29.35 30.06 -5.96
C LEU A 247 -30.76 30.07 -6.57
N LEU A 248 -31.82 30.30 -5.78
CA LEU A 248 -33.21 30.30 -6.25
C LEU A 248 -33.75 31.73 -6.42
N GLU A 249 -33.50 32.60 -5.44
CA GLU A 249 -34.27 33.84 -5.26
C GLU A 249 -33.44 35.12 -5.33
N LEU A 250 -32.11 35.05 -5.30
CA LEU A 250 -31.28 36.26 -5.37
C LEU A 250 -31.42 36.92 -6.75
N THR A 251 -31.66 38.24 -6.75
CA THR A 251 -31.97 39.04 -7.95
C THR A 251 -30.90 38.91 -9.04
N ASP A 252 -29.61 38.99 -8.68
CA ASP A 252 -28.46 38.88 -9.58
C ASP A 252 -27.67 37.58 -9.33
N ARG A 253 -28.37 36.46 -9.06
CA ARG A 253 -27.72 35.18 -8.71
C ARG A 253 -26.73 34.67 -9.76
N TYR A 254 -26.94 35.00 -11.03
CA TYR A 254 -26.13 34.51 -12.16
C TYR A 254 -24.68 35.00 -12.05
N SER A 255 -24.49 36.24 -11.59
CA SER A 255 -23.17 36.85 -11.37
C SER A 255 -22.38 36.19 -10.24
N PHE A 256 -23.08 35.55 -9.29
CA PHE A 256 -22.46 34.93 -8.11
C PHE A 256 -22.39 33.40 -8.18
N LEU A 257 -22.90 32.76 -9.25
CA LEU A 257 -22.80 31.31 -9.45
C LEU A 257 -21.38 30.73 -9.24
N PRO A 258 -20.27 31.36 -9.68
CA PRO A 258 -18.93 30.83 -9.43
C PRO A 258 -18.60 30.62 -7.94
N HIS A 259 -19.26 31.36 -7.05
CA HIS A 259 -19.05 31.31 -5.61
C HIS A 259 -20.10 30.43 -4.92
N LEU A 260 -21.35 30.43 -5.40
CA LEU A 260 -22.44 29.66 -4.78
C LEU A 260 -22.43 28.17 -5.15
N VAL A 261 -22.05 27.85 -6.39
CA VAL A 261 -22.00 26.47 -6.87
C VAL A 261 -21.01 25.61 -6.04
N PRO A 262 -19.76 26.05 -5.78
CA PRO A 262 -18.86 25.29 -4.91
C PRO A 262 -19.41 25.03 -3.51
N LEU A 263 -20.11 26.00 -2.91
CA LEU A 263 -20.66 25.87 -1.57
C LEU A 263 -21.75 24.78 -1.51
N ILE A 264 -22.72 24.82 -2.42
CA ILE A 264 -23.80 23.82 -2.42
C ILE A 264 -23.27 22.42 -2.78
N LEU A 265 -22.29 22.32 -3.70
CA LEU A 265 -21.67 21.04 -4.05
C LEU A 265 -20.91 20.44 -2.85
N THR A 266 -20.24 21.26 -2.05
CA THR A 266 -19.58 20.81 -0.82
C THR A 266 -20.60 20.24 0.17
N SER A 267 -21.80 20.82 0.27
CA SER A 267 -22.88 20.30 1.13
C SER A 267 -23.47 18.96 0.66
N LEU A 268 -23.36 18.60 -0.63
CA LEU A 268 -23.89 17.32 -1.16
C LEU A 268 -23.12 16.09 -0.66
N ILE A 269 -21.95 16.31 -0.06
CA ILE A 269 -21.06 15.27 0.46
C ILE A 269 -20.63 15.59 1.91
N ASP A 270 -21.49 16.30 2.65
CA ASP A 270 -21.27 16.56 4.06
C ASP A 270 -21.35 15.27 4.90
N GLU A 271 -20.71 15.29 6.07
CA GLU A 271 -20.74 14.21 7.05
C GLU A 271 -22.13 14.03 7.67
N SER A 272 -22.92 15.11 7.74
CA SER A 272 -24.30 15.06 8.22
C SER A 272 -25.26 14.73 7.08
N GLN A 273 -25.93 13.58 7.19
CA GLN A 273 -26.93 13.13 6.22
C GLN A 273 -28.10 14.12 6.06
N GLU A 274 -28.52 14.81 7.12
CA GLU A 274 -29.57 15.83 7.05
C GLU A 274 -29.17 17.00 6.14
N ILE A 275 -27.89 17.43 6.21
CA ILE A 275 -27.36 18.49 5.34
C ILE A 275 -27.35 18.02 3.88
N VAL A 276 -26.90 16.77 3.64
CA VAL A 276 -26.87 16.19 2.30
C VAL A 276 -28.27 16.13 1.67
N GLU A 277 -29.29 15.75 2.44
CA GLU A 277 -30.68 15.70 1.98
C GLU A 277 -31.23 17.08 1.65
N GLU A 278 -31.03 18.06 2.54
CA GLU A 278 -31.45 19.45 2.30
C GLU A 278 -30.74 20.05 1.08
N ALA A 279 -29.42 19.84 0.98
CA ALA A 279 -28.62 20.30 -0.16
C ALA A 279 -29.11 19.70 -1.49
N LYS A 280 -29.43 18.40 -1.52
CA LYS A 280 -29.98 17.74 -2.70
C LYS A 280 -31.30 18.36 -3.14
N VAL A 281 -32.21 18.62 -2.20
CA VAL A 281 -33.51 19.23 -2.49
C VAL A 281 -33.32 20.63 -3.09
N LEU A 282 -32.51 21.47 -2.45
CA LEU A 282 -32.25 22.84 -2.90
C LEU A 282 -31.52 22.86 -4.25
N TRP A 283 -30.53 21.99 -4.43
CA TRP A 283 -29.74 21.92 -5.65
C TRP A 283 -30.57 21.49 -6.86
N VAL A 284 -31.42 20.48 -6.71
CA VAL A 284 -32.33 20.03 -7.77
C VAL A 284 -33.34 21.12 -8.14
N LYS A 285 -33.88 21.84 -7.15
CA LYS A 285 -34.76 22.99 -7.41
C LYS A 285 -34.03 24.08 -8.21
N ALA A 286 -32.81 24.43 -7.82
CA ALA A 286 -32.02 25.45 -8.50
C ALA A 286 -31.69 25.05 -9.95
N GLY A 287 -31.27 23.80 -10.18
CA GLY A 287 -31.03 23.29 -11.54
C GLY A 287 -32.30 23.29 -12.40
N THR A 288 -33.43 22.84 -11.84
CA THR A 288 -34.71 22.81 -12.55
C THR A 288 -35.17 24.22 -12.93
N GLN A 289 -35.04 25.17 -12.00
CA GLN A 289 -35.36 26.57 -12.24
C GLN A 289 -34.46 27.18 -13.32
N TYR A 290 -33.14 26.93 -13.26
CA TYR A 290 -32.19 27.47 -14.24
C TYR A 290 -32.51 27.00 -15.66
N VAL A 291 -32.82 25.72 -15.87
CA VAL A 291 -33.18 25.21 -17.20
C VAL A 291 -34.51 25.80 -17.68
N ARG A 292 -35.49 25.93 -16.79
CA ARG A 292 -36.78 26.54 -17.12
C ARG A 292 -36.64 28.01 -17.55
N GLU A 293 -35.79 28.77 -16.88
CA GLU A 293 -35.52 30.17 -17.21
C GLU A 293 -34.77 30.34 -18.53
N ASN A 294 -33.96 29.36 -18.90
CA ASN A 294 -33.12 29.37 -20.10
C ASN A 294 -33.56 28.28 -21.11
N GLU A 295 -34.86 27.94 -21.15
CA GLU A 295 -35.36 26.81 -21.95
C GLU A 295 -34.97 26.93 -23.42
N ARG A 296 -34.98 28.16 -23.96
CA ARG A 296 -34.63 28.42 -25.36
C ARG A 296 -33.20 27.97 -25.71
N ASP A 297 -32.26 28.14 -24.79
CA ASP A 297 -30.84 27.82 -25.02
C ASP A 297 -30.57 26.32 -24.87
N TYR A 298 -31.35 25.63 -24.03
CA TYR A 298 -31.13 24.23 -23.68
C TYR A 298 -32.20 23.27 -24.21
N LYS A 299 -33.12 23.73 -25.07
CA LYS A 299 -34.24 22.92 -25.56
C LYS A 299 -33.80 21.59 -26.16
N ASN A 300 -32.79 21.61 -27.03
CA ASN A 300 -32.24 20.39 -27.63
C ASN A 300 -31.67 19.44 -26.56
N ARG A 301 -30.96 19.96 -25.56
CA ARG A 301 -30.42 19.10 -24.48
C ARG A 301 -31.53 18.50 -23.65
N MET A 302 -32.61 19.25 -23.38
CA MET A 302 -33.78 18.74 -22.67
C MET A 302 -34.52 17.64 -23.44
N ASP A 303 -34.62 17.79 -24.77
CA ASP A 303 -35.40 16.87 -25.61
C ASP A 303 -34.61 15.60 -25.98
N TYR A 304 -33.27 15.67 -26.06
CA TYR A 304 -32.43 14.59 -26.60
C TYR A 304 -31.38 14.02 -25.64
N GLU A 305 -30.97 14.70 -24.57
CA GLU A 305 -30.04 14.07 -23.61
C GLU A 305 -30.76 13.05 -22.75
N PRO A 306 -30.24 11.82 -22.64
CA PRO A 306 -30.86 10.80 -21.81
C PRO A 306 -30.74 11.18 -20.33
N GLU A 307 -31.68 10.75 -19.50
CA GLU A 307 -31.61 10.98 -18.04
C GLU A 307 -30.52 10.12 -17.37
N THR A 308 -30.24 8.95 -17.93
CA THR A 308 -29.24 8.00 -17.46
C THR A 308 -28.22 7.69 -18.56
N LEU A 309 -27.02 7.27 -18.17
CA LEU A 309 -25.99 6.81 -19.08
C LEU A 309 -25.73 5.32 -18.84
N GLU A 310 -25.41 4.59 -19.91
CA GLU A 310 -25.05 3.17 -19.83
C GLU A 310 -23.77 2.97 -19.02
N HIS A 311 -22.75 3.78 -19.30
CA HIS A 311 -21.51 3.82 -18.53
C HIS A 311 -21.54 4.99 -17.55
N TYR A 312 -21.92 4.72 -16.29
CA TYR A 312 -21.99 5.70 -15.22
C TYR A 312 -21.54 5.09 -13.89
N PRO A 313 -20.99 5.87 -12.94
CA PRO A 313 -20.57 5.33 -11.65
C PRO A 313 -21.67 4.53 -10.93
N PRO A 314 -21.41 3.29 -10.50
CA PRO A 314 -22.43 2.43 -9.90
C PRO A 314 -22.91 2.99 -8.56
N GLY A 315 -24.22 2.91 -8.31
CA GLY A 315 -24.84 3.39 -7.06
C GLY A 315 -24.98 4.92 -6.96
N VAL A 316 -24.60 5.67 -7.99
CA VAL A 316 -24.70 7.14 -8.02
C VAL A 316 -25.80 7.59 -8.96
N LYS A 317 -26.73 8.42 -8.47
CA LYS A 317 -27.77 9.02 -9.32
C LYS A 317 -27.17 10.17 -10.14
N ARG A 318 -27.38 10.14 -11.45
CA ARG A 318 -26.97 11.22 -12.35
C ARG A 318 -27.68 12.54 -12.00
N PRO A 319 -26.97 13.67 -11.85
CA PRO A 319 -27.59 14.97 -11.60
C PRO A 319 -28.49 15.42 -12.76
N VAL A 320 -29.56 16.14 -12.44
CA VAL A 320 -30.47 16.72 -13.45
C VAL A 320 -29.72 17.69 -14.36
N LEU A 321 -30.18 17.83 -15.61
CA LEU A 321 -29.53 18.65 -16.65
C LEU A 321 -29.11 20.03 -16.14
N GLY A 322 -29.98 20.74 -15.43
CA GLY A 322 -29.68 22.08 -14.95
C GLY A 322 -28.55 22.15 -13.92
N CYS A 323 -28.45 21.15 -13.04
CA CYS A 323 -27.33 21.05 -12.11
C CYS A 323 -26.01 20.84 -12.85
N ARG A 324 -26.02 19.99 -13.89
CA ARG A 324 -24.83 19.75 -14.73
C ARG A 324 -24.41 21.01 -15.49
N VAL A 325 -25.36 21.67 -16.14
CA VAL A 325 -25.11 22.92 -16.90
C VAL A 325 -24.56 24.03 -15.99
N LEU A 326 -25.10 24.16 -14.76
CA LEU A 326 -24.59 25.13 -13.79
C LEU A 326 -23.13 24.89 -13.44
N VAL A 327 -22.68 23.63 -13.33
CA VAL A 327 -21.27 23.31 -13.06
C VAL A 327 -20.43 23.48 -14.32
N GLU A 328 -20.87 22.95 -15.45
CA GLU A 328 -20.23 23.08 -16.78
C GLU A 328 -19.82 24.53 -17.09
N ARG A 329 -20.72 25.50 -16.83
CA ARG A 329 -20.48 26.91 -17.15
C ARG A 329 -19.56 27.65 -16.18
N GLN A 330 -19.23 27.04 -15.04
CA GLN A 330 -18.49 27.71 -13.96
C GLN A 330 -17.22 26.98 -13.55
N VAL A 331 -17.04 25.71 -13.97
CA VAL A 331 -15.96 24.82 -13.54
C VAL A 331 -14.57 25.44 -13.76
N ASP A 332 -14.37 26.15 -14.87
CA ASP A 332 -13.11 26.80 -15.22
C ASP A 332 -12.68 27.88 -14.22
N LYS A 333 -13.64 28.50 -13.52
CA LYS A 333 -13.41 29.63 -12.60
C LYS A 333 -12.87 29.21 -11.25
N PHE A 334 -13.15 27.99 -10.78
CA PHE A 334 -12.75 27.53 -9.46
C PHE A 334 -11.90 26.25 -9.45
N THR A 335 -11.74 25.55 -10.58
CA THR A 335 -10.94 24.31 -10.62
C THR A 335 -9.47 24.53 -10.23
N LYS A 336 -8.88 25.65 -10.67
CA LYS A 336 -7.50 26.00 -10.27
C LYS A 336 -7.39 26.20 -8.74
N THR A 337 -8.38 26.85 -8.14
CA THR A 337 -8.44 27.07 -6.70
C THR A 337 -8.53 25.76 -5.94
N ILE A 338 -9.39 24.83 -6.39
CA ILE A 338 -9.47 23.47 -5.82
C ILE A 338 -8.11 22.77 -5.86
N GLY A 339 -7.40 22.85 -7.00
CA GLY A 339 -6.06 22.28 -7.12
C GLY A 339 -5.05 22.88 -6.13
N MET A 340 -5.14 24.19 -5.85
CA MET A 340 -4.32 24.84 -4.83
C MET A 340 -4.68 24.39 -3.41
N GLU A 341 -5.98 24.31 -3.09
CA GLU A 341 -6.50 23.91 -1.77
C GLU A 341 -6.23 22.43 -1.44
N LEU A 342 -6.15 21.55 -2.44
CA LEU A 342 -5.70 20.16 -2.26
C LEU A 342 -4.27 20.07 -1.69
N SER A 343 -3.46 21.09 -1.94
CA SER A 343 -2.07 21.20 -1.46
C SER A 343 -1.94 22.12 -0.24
N ASP A 344 -3.05 22.49 0.41
CA ASP A 344 -3.02 23.36 1.59
C ASP A 344 -2.40 22.65 2.81
N TRP A 345 -1.80 23.42 3.71
CA TRP A 345 -1.20 22.88 4.93
C TRP A 345 -2.25 22.52 6.00
N VAL A 346 -3.47 23.05 5.89
CA VAL A 346 -4.59 22.77 6.79
C VAL A 346 -5.37 21.54 6.31
N THR A 347 -5.39 20.48 7.12
CA THR A 347 -6.02 19.19 6.77
C THR A 347 -7.50 19.29 6.39
N ILE A 348 -8.31 20.05 7.13
CA ILE A 348 -9.74 20.18 6.82
C ILE A 348 -9.98 20.86 5.46
N VAL A 349 -9.11 21.78 5.05
CA VAL A 349 -9.16 22.43 3.73
C VAL A 349 -8.90 21.40 2.64
N LYS A 350 -7.84 20.58 2.79
CA LYS A 350 -7.54 19.47 1.86
C LYS A 350 -8.71 18.51 1.71
N ILE A 351 -9.34 18.12 2.82
CA ILE A 351 -10.50 17.20 2.82
C ILE A 351 -11.66 17.81 2.05
N LYS A 352 -12.02 19.05 2.34
CA LYS A 352 -13.16 19.73 1.70
C LYS A 352 -12.90 20.01 0.22
N ALA A 353 -11.67 20.34 -0.16
CA ALA A 353 -11.27 20.47 -1.56
C ALA A 353 -11.39 19.14 -2.32
N ALA A 354 -10.95 18.03 -1.74
CA ALA A 354 -11.09 16.70 -2.35
C ALA A 354 -12.55 16.26 -2.48
N GLN A 355 -13.36 16.49 -1.43
CA GLN A 355 -14.80 16.26 -1.43
C GLN A 355 -15.49 17.06 -2.55
N LEU A 356 -15.23 18.38 -2.60
CA LEU A 356 -15.75 19.26 -3.64
C LEU A 356 -15.33 18.80 -5.04
N LEU A 357 -14.05 18.45 -5.23
CA LEU A 357 -13.55 17.97 -6.52
C LEU A 357 -14.33 16.76 -7.03
N SER A 358 -14.62 15.79 -6.16
CA SER A 358 -15.41 14.61 -6.53
C SER A 358 -16.81 14.99 -7.02
N GLN A 359 -17.46 15.98 -6.40
CA GLN A 359 -18.77 16.46 -6.82
C GLN A 359 -18.70 17.28 -8.10
N VAL A 360 -17.67 18.12 -8.26
CA VAL A 360 -17.44 18.91 -9.47
C VAL A 360 -17.27 18.00 -10.69
N ILE A 361 -16.45 16.94 -10.59
CA ILE A 361 -16.24 15.98 -11.68
C ILE A 361 -17.54 15.25 -12.03
N LEU A 362 -18.27 14.77 -11.01
CA LEU A 362 -19.54 14.09 -11.20
C LEU A 362 -20.59 14.94 -11.92
N HIS A 363 -20.59 16.26 -11.69
CA HIS A 363 -21.56 17.17 -12.31
C HIS A 363 -21.11 17.78 -13.63
N SER A 364 -19.80 17.93 -13.85
CA SER A 364 -19.24 18.51 -15.09
C SER A 364 -19.16 17.49 -16.23
N GLU A 365 -19.15 16.18 -15.92
CA GLU A 365 -19.06 15.12 -16.91
C GLU A 365 -17.90 15.38 -17.90
N ALA A 366 -18.11 15.22 -19.20
CA ALA A 366 -17.07 15.38 -20.22
C ALA A 366 -16.43 16.77 -20.26
N HIS A 367 -17.08 17.81 -19.71
CA HIS A 367 -16.52 19.17 -19.70
C HIS A 367 -15.30 19.32 -18.80
N ILE A 368 -15.09 18.41 -17.85
CA ILE A 368 -13.88 18.41 -17.02
C ILE A 368 -12.60 18.15 -17.83
N THR A 369 -12.72 17.56 -19.04
CA THR A 369 -11.59 17.24 -19.92
C THR A 369 -10.70 18.47 -20.17
N MET A 370 -11.26 19.68 -20.25
CA MET A 370 -10.48 20.91 -20.48
C MET A 370 -9.76 21.45 -19.23
N GLN A 371 -9.98 20.87 -18.05
CA GLN A 371 -9.43 21.33 -16.78
C GLN A 371 -8.58 20.26 -16.08
N ILE A 372 -8.43 19.07 -16.67
CA ILE A 372 -7.74 17.92 -16.07
C ILE A 372 -6.28 18.23 -15.75
N ASP A 373 -5.60 19.02 -16.59
CA ASP A 373 -4.22 19.47 -16.44
C ASP A 373 -4.00 20.24 -15.12
N LYS A 374 -5.01 20.99 -14.69
CA LYS A 374 -4.98 21.81 -13.47
C LYS A 374 -5.13 20.99 -12.18
N ILE A 375 -5.69 19.78 -12.27
CA ILE A 375 -6.02 18.95 -11.10
C ILE A 375 -5.18 17.68 -10.99
N ILE A 376 -4.73 17.10 -12.11
CA ILE A 376 -4.04 15.80 -12.09
C ILE A 376 -2.73 15.83 -11.29
N GLY A 377 -1.95 16.92 -11.40
CA GLY A 377 -0.74 17.12 -10.63
C GLY A 377 -1.01 17.26 -9.12
N PRO A 378 -1.86 18.20 -8.68
CA PRO A 378 -2.26 18.30 -7.27
C PRO A 378 -2.85 17.02 -6.68
N MET A 379 -3.71 16.31 -7.44
CA MET A 379 -4.28 15.01 -7.04
C MET A 379 -3.18 13.98 -6.81
N SER A 380 -2.22 13.89 -7.73
CA SER A 380 -1.11 12.94 -7.63
C SER A 380 -0.20 13.24 -6.44
N LYS A 381 0.08 14.53 -6.19
CA LYS A 381 0.88 14.97 -5.05
C LYS A 381 0.24 14.56 -3.72
N VAL A 382 -1.05 14.80 -3.54
CA VAL A 382 -1.74 14.49 -2.28
C VAL A 382 -2.04 12.99 -2.12
N ALA A 383 -2.07 12.22 -3.22
CA ALA A 383 -2.16 10.76 -3.17
C ALA A 383 -0.92 10.09 -2.51
N MET A 384 0.17 10.85 -2.32
CA MET A 384 1.35 10.43 -1.55
C MET A 384 1.26 10.79 -0.04
N ASP A 385 0.29 11.60 0.38
CA ASP A 385 0.13 12.11 1.76
C ASP A 385 -0.66 11.12 2.64
N TYR A 386 0.03 10.09 3.14
CA TYR A 386 -0.56 9.04 3.97
C TYR A 386 -1.07 9.53 5.33
N ASP A 387 -0.68 10.72 5.77
CA ASP A 387 -1.11 11.29 7.04
C ASP A 387 -2.58 11.76 6.98
N CYS A 388 -3.16 11.86 5.77
CA CYS A 388 -4.54 12.29 5.55
C CYS A 388 -5.37 11.28 4.72
N PRO A 389 -5.71 10.09 5.24
CA PRO A 389 -6.41 9.04 4.48
C PRO A 389 -7.73 9.46 3.83
N GLU A 390 -8.53 10.33 4.49
CA GLU A 390 -9.79 10.84 3.94
C GLU A 390 -9.56 11.68 2.67
N VAL A 391 -8.46 12.43 2.58
CA VAL A 391 -8.13 13.20 1.37
C VAL A 391 -7.82 12.25 0.22
N ILE A 392 -6.99 11.23 0.46
CA ILE A 392 -6.66 10.20 -0.54
C ILE A 392 -7.93 9.51 -1.04
N LYS A 393 -8.83 9.12 -0.14
CA LYS A 393 -10.12 8.48 -0.47
C LYS A 393 -10.94 9.33 -1.44
N TYR A 394 -11.15 10.62 -1.17
CA TYR A 394 -11.93 11.48 -2.06
C TYR A 394 -11.21 11.86 -3.35
N VAL A 395 -9.89 12.00 -3.33
CA VAL A 395 -9.10 12.23 -4.56
C VAL A 395 -9.12 11.00 -5.47
N ARG A 396 -9.06 9.79 -4.90
CA ARG A 396 -9.25 8.54 -5.67
C ARG A 396 -10.67 8.41 -6.20
N LEU A 397 -11.68 8.82 -5.43
CA LEU A 397 -13.07 8.86 -5.91
C LEU A 397 -13.24 9.85 -7.07
N ALA A 398 -12.64 11.03 -6.95
CA ALA A 398 -12.56 12.01 -8.04
C ALA A 398 -11.90 11.41 -9.29
N ALA A 399 -10.74 10.77 -9.14
CA ALA A 399 -10.03 10.10 -10.22
C ALA A 399 -10.86 8.96 -10.85
N TYR A 400 -11.56 8.18 -10.03
CA TYR A 400 -12.49 7.15 -10.49
C TYR A 400 -13.59 7.75 -11.37
N TYR A 401 -14.19 8.87 -10.97
CA TYR A 401 -15.17 9.57 -11.80
C TYR A 401 -14.58 10.13 -13.09
N LEU A 402 -13.32 10.60 -13.10
CA LEU A 402 -12.66 11.04 -14.35
C LEU A 402 -12.68 9.93 -15.40
N GLY A 403 -12.47 8.67 -15.00
CA GLY A 403 -12.51 7.50 -15.89
C GLY A 403 -13.85 7.33 -16.64
N PHE A 404 -14.98 7.70 -16.03
CA PHE A 404 -16.29 7.57 -16.68
C PHE A 404 -16.56 8.64 -17.72
N PHE A 405 -15.95 9.82 -17.55
CA PHE A 405 -16.36 11.03 -18.27
C PHE A 405 -15.32 11.54 -19.25
N ILE A 406 -14.04 11.20 -19.06
CA ILE A 406 -12.95 11.63 -19.94
C ILE A 406 -12.61 10.50 -20.91
N PRO A 407 -12.51 10.79 -22.22
CA PRO A 407 -12.05 9.81 -23.19
C PRO A 407 -10.64 9.31 -22.86
N ALA A 408 -10.42 7.99 -22.96
CA ALA A 408 -9.15 7.38 -22.58
C ALA A 408 -7.93 8.03 -23.25
N LYS A 409 -8.06 8.43 -24.52
CA LYS A 409 -7.04 9.17 -25.25
C LYS A 409 -6.50 10.38 -24.47
N ALA A 410 -7.38 11.19 -23.90
CA ALA A 410 -7.03 12.48 -23.31
C ALA A 410 -6.16 12.32 -22.06
N TYR A 411 -6.53 11.43 -21.12
CA TYR A 411 -5.70 11.21 -19.94
C TYR A 411 -4.46 10.36 -20.25
N CYS A 412 -4.52 9.44 -21.20
CA CYS A 412 -3.35 8.66 -21.61
C CYS A 412 -2.27 9.53 -22.28
N ASP A 413 -2.66 10.55 -23.05
CA ASP A 413 -1.70 11.52 -23.60
C ASP A 413 -0.99 12.29 -22.49
N LEU A 414 -1.72 12.67 -21.43
CA LEU A 414 -1.13 13.34 -20.26
C LEU A 414 -0.18 12.43 -19.47
N ILE A 415 -0.51 11.13 -19.33
CA ILE A 415 0.38 10.15 -18.70
C ILE A 415 1.73 10.12 -19.41
N VAL A 416 1.73 9.98 -20.75
CA VAL A 416 2.96 9.91 -21.54
C VAL A 416 3.77 11.21 -21.48
N GLU A 417 3.09 12.36 -21.47
CA GLU A 417 3.73 13.67 -21.46
C GLU A 417 4.32 14.00 -20.07
N HIS A 418 3.61 13.70 -18.99
CA HIS A 418 3.93 14.22 -17.65
C HIS A 418 4.37 13.16 -16.62
N MET A 419 4.20 11.86 -16.90
CA MET A 419 4.42 10.78 -15.90
C MET A 419 5.46 9.74 -16.35
N LYS A 420 6.52 10.14 -17.06
CA LYS A 420 7.56 9.20 -17.55
C LYS A 420 8.31 8.45 -16.44
N GLU A 421 8.52 9.11 -15.30
CA GLU A 421 9.09 8.51 -14.08
C GLU A 421 8.02 8.57 -12.98
N SER A 422 6.95 7.79 -13.16
CA SER A 422 5.78 7.95 -12.30
C SER A 422 6.11 7.66 -10.84
N ASN A 423 5.65 8.49 -9.92
CA ASN A 423 5.67 8.19 -8.49
C ASN A 423 4.44 7.36 -8.07
N HIS A 424 4.44 6.85 -6.84
CA HIS A 424 3.33 6.04 -6.32
C HIS A 424 2.00 6.80 -6.21
N GLY A 425 2.01 8.14 -6.05
CA GLY A 425 0.80 8.96 -6.04
C GLY A 425 0.16 9.02 -7.42
N GLU A 426 0.95 9.27 -8.46
CA GLU A 426 0.51 9.28 -9.86
C GLU A 426 -0.08 7.92 -10.26
N ARG A 427 0.60 6.81 -9.92
CA ARG A 427 0.09 5.46 -10.16
C ARG A 427 -1.27 5.21 -9.50
N LYS A 428 -1.50 5.70 -8.27
CA LYS A 428 -2.81 5.59 -7.59
C LYS A 428 -3.91 6.36 -8.30
N ILE A 429 -3.60 7.54 -8.84
CA ILE A 429 -4.56 8.32 -9.64
C ILE A 429 -4.86 7.58 -10.94
N VAL A 430 -3.83 7.10 -11.66
CA VAL A 430 -4.00 6.34 -12.90
C VAL A 430 -4.82 5.06 -12.67
N ALA A 431 -4.51 4.27 -11.63
CA ALA A 431 -5.28 3.08 -11.26
C ALA A 431 -6.77 3.41 -11.02
N SER A 432 -7.05 4.54 -10.36
CA SER A 432 -8.42 4.99 -10.10
C SER A 432 -9.14 5.40 -11.39
N ILE A 433 -8.48 6.16 -12.28
CA ILE A 433 -9.02 6.54 -13.60
C ILE A 433 -9.30 5.30 -14.46
N VAL A 434 -8.35 4.37 -14.54
CA VAL A 434 -8.49 3.10 -15.26
C VAL A 434 -9.70 2.34 -14.74
N SER A 435 -9.87 2.24 -13.42
CA SER A 435 -11.00 1.53 -12.81
C SER A 435 -12.39 2.07 -13.22
N GLY A 436 -12.49 3.35 -13.56
CA GLY A 436 -13.73 3.99 -14.02
C GLY A 436 -13.87 4.04 -15.55
N SER A 437 -12.85 3.61 -16.30
CA SER A 437 -12.82 3.74 -17.75
C SER A 437 -13.69 2.70 -18.45
N LYS A 438 -14.17 3.03 -19.65
CA LYS A 438 -14.86 2.08 -20.52
C LYS A 438 -13.83 1.17 -21.19
N ARG A 439 -14.03 -0.15 -21.14
CA ARG A 439 -13.14 -1.18 -21.71
C ARG A 439 -12.78 -0.89 -23.17
N ASP A 440 -13.78 -0.65 -24.01
CA ASP A 440 -13.59 -0.43 -25.45
C ASP A 440 -12.73 0.81 -25.76
N ASP A 441 -12.92 1.89 -25.01
CA ASP A 441 -12.21 3.16 -25.22
C ASP A 441 -10.75 3.07 -24.75
N LEU A 442 -10.49 2.32 -23.68
CA LEU A 442 -9.15 2.17 -23.10
C LEU A 442 -8.28 1.19 -23.89
N LYS A 443 -8.86 0.19 -24.53
CA LYS A 443 -8.13 -0.87 -25.25
C LYS A 443 -7.07 -0.31 -26.22
N GLU A 444 -7.42 0.67 -27.04
CA GLU A 444 -6.51 1.28 -28.02
C GLU A 444 -5.38 2.12 -27.40
N HIS A 445 -5.42 2.37 -26.09
CA HIS A 445 -4.48 3.23 -25.37
C HIS A 445 -3.72 2.52 -24.26
N LEU A 446 -3.88 1.21 -24.10
CA LEU A 446 -3.15 0.40 -23.13
C LEU A 446 -1.61 0.59 -23.18
N PRO A 447 -0.95 0.69 -24.36
CA PRO A 447 0.49 0.93 -24.41
C PRO A 447 0.93 2.23 -23.72
N LYS A 448 0.06 3.24 -23.66
CA LYS A 448 0.32 4.50 -22.94
C LYS A 448 0.16 4.35 -21.44
N VAL A 449 -0.68 3.43 -20.98
CA VAL A 449 -0.79 3.09 -19.54
C VAL A 449 0.39 2.24 -19.11
N ALA A 450 0.91 1.35 -19.96
CA ALA A 450 2.08 0.52 -19.66
C ALA A 450 3.31 1.35 -19.27
N THR A 451 3.43 2.61 -19.70
CA THR A 451 4.55 3.48 -19.33
C THR A 451 4.60 3.77 -17.82
N VAL A 452 3.50 3.65 -17.07
CA VAL A 452 3.53 3.82 -15.60
C VAL A 452 3.98 2.57 -14.85
N LEU A 453 4.07 1.43 -15.55
CA LEU A 453 4.51 0.13 -15.03
C LEU A 453 6.02 -0.09 -15.12
N SER A 454 6.75 0.75 -15.87
CA SER A 454 8.18 0.58 -16.15
C SER A 454 9.11 0.85 -14.97
N CYS A 455 8.57 1.24 -13.80
CA CYS A 455 9.35 1.55 -12.61
C CYS A 455 9.81 0.28 -11.90
N VAL A 456 11.12 0.21 -11.60
CA VAL A 456 11.73 -0.82 -10.76
C VAL A 456 12.26 -0.14 -9.50
N SER A 457 11.88 -0.62 -8.32
CA SER A 457 12.17 0.03 -7.03
C SER A 457 12.22 -1.02 -5.93
N PHE A 458 12.96 -0.75 -4.85
CA PHE A 458 12.92 -1.54 -3.61
C PHE A 458 11.84 -1.05 -2.62
N LYS A 459 11.20 0.09 -2.89
CA LYS A 459 10.26 0.72 -1.94
C LYS A 459 8.88 0.05 -2.00
N SER A 460 8.38 -0.41 -0.85
CA SER A 460 7.07 -1.09 -0.73
C SER A 460 5.90 -0.25 -1.27
N LYS A 461 5.92 1.08 -1.06
CA LYS A 461 4.87 1.99 -1.57
C LYS A 461 4.80 2.01 -3.10
N ASP A 462 5.94 1.85 -3.77
CA ASP A 462 5.96 1.76 -5.24
C ASP A 462 5.38 0.43 -5.69
N HIS A 463 5.76 -0.68 -5.04
CA HIS A 463 5.18 -2.01 -5.31
C HIS A 463 3.66 -2.02 -5.16
N GLU A 464 3.13 -1.51 -4.04
CA GLU A 464 1.67 -1.42 -3.82
C GLU A 464 0.97 -0.67 -4.95
N SER A 465 1.49 0.49 -5.32
CA SER A 465 0.91 1.31 -6.38
C SER A 465 0.99 0.67 -7.78
N LEU A 466 2.04 -0.11 -8.08
CA LEU A 466 2.15 -0.89 -9.32
C LEU A 466 1.08 -2.00 -9.35
N LEU A 467 0.92 -2.73 -8.25
CA LEU A 467 -0.09 -3.79 -8.15
C LEU A 467 -1.51 -3.22 -8.24
N GLU A 468 -1.77 -2.03 -7.69
CA GLU A 468 -3.07 -1.34 -7.84
C GLU A 468 -3.40 -0.99 -9.30
N VAL A 469 -2.40 -0.57 -10.10
CA VAL A 469 -2.61 -0.31 -11.53
C VAL A 469 -2.96 -1.60 -12.27
N ILE A 470 -2.24 -2.69 -11.98
CA ILE A 470 -2.49 -4.01 -12.60
C ILE A 470 -3.88 -4.54 -12.22
N GLU A 471 -4.25 -4.43 -10.94
CA GLU A 471 -5.59 -4.80 -10.45
C GLU A 471 -6.70 -4.01 -11.15
N ALA A 472 -6.50 -2.69 -11.35
CA ALA A 472 -7.43 -1.85 -12.09
C ALA A 472 -7.53 -2.26 -13.58
N LEU A 473 -6.41 -2.63 -14.21
CA LEU A 473 -6.37 -3.12 -15.59
C LEU A 473 -7.12 -4.44 -15.74
N PHE A 474 -6.90 -5.41 -14.85
CA PHE A 474 -7.60 -6.70 -14.87
C PHE A 474 -9.11 -6.53 -14.68
N LYS A 475 -9.51 -5.70 -13.71
CA LYS A 475 -10.93 -5.43 -13.45
C LYS A 475 -11.64 -4.78 -14.64
N THR A 476 -10.97 -3.86 -15.33
CA THR A 476 -11.58 -3.02 -16.37
C THR A 476 -11.44 -3.62 -17.76
N CYS A 477 -10.23 -4.03 -18.13
CA CYS A 477 -9.87 -4.49 -19.47
C CYS A 477 -9.97 -6.01 -19.62
N LYS A 478 -9.90 -6.76 -18.50
CA LYS A 478 -9.93 -8.22 -18.49
C LYS A 478 -8.90 -8.79 -19.48
N GLU A 479 -9.31 -9.63 -20.43
CA GLU A 479 -8.44 -10.26 -21.41
C GLU A 479 -7.69 -9.25 -22.31
N ASP A 480 -8.24 -8.04 -22.52
CA ASP A 480 -7.56 -7.03 -23.33
C ASP A 480 -6.31 -6.48 -22.63
N SER A 481 -6.15 -6.64 -21.31
CA SER A 481 -4.92 -6.24 -20.62
C SER A 481 -3.69 -7.01 -21.14
N LEU A 482 -3.90 -8.15 -21.80
CA LEU A 482 -2.85 -8.93 -22.42
C LEU A 482 -2.19 -8.24 -23.62
N ASP A 483 -2.79 -7.19 -24.20
CA ASP A 483 -2.17 -6.37 -25.24
C ASP A 483 -0.88 -5.68 -24.73
N ILE A 484 -0.75 -5.50 -23.40
CA ILE A 484 0.44 -5.04 -22.69
C ILE A 484 0.98 -6.10 -21.73
N GLY A 485 0.75 -7.38 -22.03
CA GLY A 485 1.05 -8.50 -21.14
C GLY A 485 2.53 -8.61 -20.78
N ASN A 486 3.44 -8.20 -21.68
CA ASN A 486 4.88 -8.14 -21.43
C ASN A 486 5.23 -7.23 -20.25
N ASP A 487 4.62 -6.04 -20.21
CA ASP A 487 4.87 -5.06 -19.15
C ASP A 487 4.28 -5.53 -17.83
N ILE A 488 3.05 -6.08 -17.85
CA ILE A 488 2.40 -6.63 -16.67
C ILE A 488 3.22 -7.78 -16.08
N PHE A 489 3.61 -8.75 -16.90
CA PHE A 489 4.39 -9.90 -16.46
C PHE A 489 5.73 -9.47 -15.86
N ARG A 490 6.47 -8.59 -16.55
CA ARG A 490 7.73 -8.03 -16.04
C ARG A 490 7.53 -7.36 -14.69
N THR A 491 6.50 -6.52 -14.54
CA THR A 491 6.23 -5.81 -13.27
C THR A 491 5.89 -6.78 -12.14
N LEU A 492 5.04 -7.78 -12.38
CA LEU A 492 4.66 -8.77 -11.35
C LEU A 492 5.88 -9.56 -10.86
N VAL A 493 6.69 -10.10 -11.78
CA VAL A 493 7.91 -10.84 -11.42
C VAL A 493 8.92 -9.91 -10.72
N SER A 494 9.02 -8.66 -11.15
CA SER A 494 9.91 -7.68 -10.51
C SER A 494 9.48 -7.39 -9.08
N VAL A 495 8.18 -7.18 -8.83
CA VAL A 495 7.65 -6.96 -7.47
C VAL A 495 7.87 -8.19 -6.58
N ILE A 496 7.63 -9.40 -7.11
CA ILE A 496 7.88 -10.66 -6.39
C ILE A 496 9.36 -10.78 -5.99
N GLY A 497 10.28 -10.47 -6.90
CA GLY A 497 11.71 -10.57 -6.63
C GLY A 497 12.26 -9.51 -5.67
N LEU A 498 11.73 -8.28 -5.74
CA LEU A 498 12.27 -7.10 -5.04
C LEU A 498 11.60 -6.81 -3.69
N SER A 499 10.39 -7.32 -3.44
CA SER A 499 9.67 -6.98 -2.22
C SER A 499 10.09 -7.84 -1.03
N GLU A 500 10.40 -7.19 0.09
CA GLU A 500 10.65 -7.86 1.37
C GLU A 500 9.36 -8.11 2.17
N VAL A 501 8.24 -7.52 1.76
CA VAL A 501 6.96 -7.57 2.48
C VAL A 501 6.13 -8.77 2.01
N PRO A 502 5.87 -9.79 2.85
CA PRO A 502 5.19 -11.01 2.42
C PRO A 502 3.79 -10.80 1.84
N SER A 503 3.03 -9.82 2.36
CA SER A 503 1.69 -9.52 1.85
C SER A 503 1.70 -8.95 0.43
N ILE A 504 2.74 -8.19 0.05
CA ILE A 504 2.90 -7.66 -1.30
C ILE A 504 3.28 -8.79 -2.27
N VAL A 505 4.20 -9.67 -1.87
CA VAL A 505 4.58 -10.84 -2.67
C VAL A 505 3.39 -11.77 -2.90
N TYR A 506 2.57 -12.00 -1.87
CA TYR A 506 1.33 -12.77 -1.98
C TYR A 506 0.35 -12.12 -2.96
N LYS A 507 0.10 -10.80 -2.84
CA LYS A 507 -0.77 -10.06 -3.76
C LYS A 507 -0.26 -10.12 -5.21
N ALA A 508 1.04 -9.96 -5.43
CA ALA A 508 1.64 -10.07 -6.77
C ALA A 508 1.49 -11.48 -7.35
N SER A 509 1.63 -12.52 -6.52
CA SER A 509 1.43 -13.92 -6.92
C SER A 509 -0.03 -14.22 -7.28
N ASP A 510 -0.99 -13.68 -6.53
CA ASP A 510 -2.42 -13.79 -6.83
C ASP A 510 -2.76 -13.13 -8.17
N LEU A 511 -2.26 -11.92 -8.40
CA LEU A 511 -2.41 -11.22 -9.69
C LEU A 511 -1.72 -11.97 -10.83
N LEU A 512 -0.60 -12.65 -10.57
CA LEU A 512 0.05 -13.49 -11.57
C LEU A 512 -0.79 -14.72 -11.94
N ASN A 513 -1.47 -15.34 -10.97
CA ASN A 513 -2.44 -16.41 -11.26
C ASN A 513 -3.64 -15.89 -12.07
N GLU A 514 -4.14 -14.69 -11.76
CA GLU A 514 -5.20 -14.04 -12.54
C GLU A 514 -4.74 -13.73 -13.98
N PHE A 515 -3.51 -13.25 -14.15
CA PHE A 515 -2.88 -13.06 -15.45
C PHE A 515 -2.85 -14.36 -16.28
N VAL A 516 -2.46 -15.47 -15.66
CA VAL A 516 -2.45 -16.80 -16.32
C VAL A 516 -3.87 -17.20 -16.73
N ASN A 517 -4.89 -16.94 -15.90
CA ASN A 517 -6.27 -17.24 -16.24
C ASN A 517 -6.73 -16.48 -17.49
N PHE A 518 -6.39 -15.18 -17.61
CA PHE A 518 -6.68 -14.43 -18.84
C PHE A 518 -5.91 -14.97 -20.05
N ALA A 519 -4.67 -15.42 -19.85
CA ALA A 519 -3.80 -15.95 -20.90
C ALA A 519 -4.11 -17.40 -21.33
N GLY A 520 -5.16 -18.02 -20.80
CA GLY A 520 -5.62 -19.37 -21.19
C GLY A 520 -5.41 -20.47 -20.15
N GLY A 521 -4.96 -20.13 -18.94
CA GLY A 521 -4.89 -21.03 -17.78
C GLY A 521 -3.64 -21.90 -17.67
N ASN A 522 -2.87 -22.08 -18.74
CA ASN A 522 -1.59 -22.79 -18.70
C ASN A 522 -0.46 -21.81 -18.36
N LYS A 523 0.19 -22.01 -17.21
CA LYS A 523 1.30 -21.15 -16.75
C LYS A 523 2.45 -21.09 -17.75
N ARG A 524 2.87 -22.24 -18.30
CA ARG A 524 4.01 -22.31 -19.21
C ARG A 524 3.76 -21.51 -20.48
N ASP A 525 2.63 -21.76 -21.13
CA ASP A 525 2.27 -21.08 -22.38
C ASP A 525 2.08 -19.57 -22.16
N ALA A 526 1.45 -19.20 -21.04
CA ALA A 526 1.25 -17.81 -20.67
C ALA A 526 2.57 -17.09 -20.43
N TYR A 527 3.45 -17.64 -19.59
CA TYR A 527 4.70 -17.00 -19.24
C TYR A 527 5.66 -16.94 -20.43
N ASP A 528 5.77 -18.02 -21.21
CA ASP A 528 6.61 -18.06 -22.42
C ASP A 528 6.23 -16.96 -23.40
N LYS A 529 4.92 -16.76 -23.62
CA LYS A 529 4.40 -15.74 -24.51
C LYS A 529 4.78 -14.30 -24.09
N TYR A 530 4.84 -14.02 -22.78
CA TYR A 530 4.99 -12.66 -22.26
C TYR A 530 6.33 -12.36 -21.56
N CYS A 531 7.24 -13.33 -21.49
CA CYS A 531 8.52 -13.16 -20.80
C CYS A 531 9.58 -12.37 -21.61
N GLY A 532 9.40 -12.20 -22.92
CA GLY A 532 10.45 -11.68 -23.81
C GLY A 532 11.07 -10.36 -23.38
N SER A 533 10.26 -9.36 -23.02
CA SER A 533 10.76 -8.05 -22.58
C SER A 533 11.57 -8.12 -21.28
N LEU A 534 11.19 -9.02 -20.37
CA LEU A 534 11.91 -9.26 -19.12
C LEU A 534 13.26 -9.93 -19.42
N LEU A 535 13.29 -10.98 -20.24
CA LEU A 535 14.53 -11.66 -20.61
C LEU A 535 15.51 -10.73 -21.33
N ASP A 536 15.02 -9.89 -22.25
CA ASP A 536 15.86 -8.91 -22.93
C ASP A 536 16.46 -7.88 -21.96
N SER A 537 15.70 -7.46 -20.94
CA SER A 537 16.23 -6.57 -19.89
C SER A 537 17.33 -7.23 -19.06
N LEU A 538 17.20 -8.53 -18.76
CA LEU A 538 18.20 -9.29 -18.02
C LEU A 538 19.48 -9.53 -18.83
N LYS A 539 19.38 -9.72 -20.16
CA LYS A 539 20.54 -9.83 -21.07
C LYS A 539 21.34 -8.54 -21.23
N GLN A 540 20.75 -7.39 -20.88
CA GLN A 540 21.41 -6.08 -20.99
C GLN A 540 21.87 -5.55 -19.63
N ALA A 541 21.72 -6.37 -18.57
CA ALA A 541 21.95 -5.97 -17.21
C ALA A 541 23.43 -5.75 -16.91
N VAL A 542 23.72 -4.72 -16.12
CA VAL A 542 25.04 -4.54 -15.51
C VAL A 542 25.02 -5.19 -14.14
N TRP A 543 25.56 -6.40 -14.06
CA TRP A 543 25.54 -7.29 -12.90
C TRP A 543 26.43 -6.79 -11.76
N SER A 544 25.92 -5.80 -11.02
CA SER A 544 26.55 -5.20 -9.84
C SER A 544 25.72 -5.44 -8.57
N VAL A 545 26.30 -5.25 -7.38
CA VAL A 545 25.56 -5.41 -6.10
C VAL A 545 24.28 -4.56 -6.05
N HIS A 546 24.25 -3.42 -6.74
CA HIS A 546 23.10 -2.51 -6.77
C HIS A 546 22.08 -2.83 -7.87
N CYS A 547 22.32 -3.83 -8.71
CA CYS A 547 21.39 -4.19 -9.78
C CYS A 547 20.11 -4.81 -9.20
N HIS A 548 18.96 -4.44 -9.77
CA HIS A 548 17.68 -5.04 -9.41
C HIS A 548 17.55 -6.45 -10.01
N GLU A 549 18.22 -6.67 -11.14
CA GLU A 549 18.13 -7.84 -11.99
C GLU A 549 18.50 -9.14 -11.27
N GLN A 550 19.41 -9.11 -10.31
CA GLN A 550 19.72 -10.28 -9.47
C GLN A 550 18.53 -10.75 -8.63
N PHE A 551 17.69 -9.81 -8.15
CA PHE A 551 16.49 -10.12 -7.37
C PHE A 551 15.34 -10.54 -8.29
N ILE A 552 15.21 -9.89 -9.44
CA ILE A 552 14.21 -10.22 -10.46
C ILE A 552 14.47 -11.62 -11.01
N PHE A 553 15.73 -11.97 -11.34
CA PHE A 553 16.10 -13.31 -11.80
C PHE A 553 15.83 -14.37 -10.72
N TYR A 554 16.14 -14.07 -9.46
CA TYR A 554 15.79 -14.96 -8.34
C TYR A 554 14.28 -15.17 -8.25
N GLY A 555 13.47 -14.10 -8.32
CA GLY A 555 12.01 -14.20 -8.33
C GLY A 555 11.46 -14.99 -9.53
N LEU A 556 12.09 -14.83 -10.70
CA LEU A 556 11.76 -15.60 -11.90
C LEU A 556 11.99 -17.10 -11.68
N ALA A 557 13.14 -17.46 -11.10
CA ALA A 557 13.49 -18.86 -10.83
C ALA A 557 12.56 -19.52 -9.81
N THR A 558 12.09 -18.78 -8.79
CA THR A 558 11.31 -19.36 -7.70
C THR A 558 9.81 -19.32 -7.89
N HIS A 559 9.27 -18.38 -8.68
CA HIS A 559 7.82 -18.20 -8.83
C HIS A 559 7.30 -18.39 -10.26
N THR A 560 8.17 -18.29 -11.26
CA THR A 560 7.83 -18.46 -12.68
C THR A 560 8.83 -19.35 -13.39
N GLY A 561 9.31 -20.38 -12.69
CA GLY A 561 10.36 -21.27 -13.19
C GLY A 561 9.97 -22.02 -14.46
N GLU A 562 8.68 -22.13 -14.77
CA GLU A 562 8.16 -22.75 -15.99
C GLU A 562 8.63 -22.06 -17.28
N VAL A 563 9.10 -20.79 -17.21
CA VAL A 563 9.68 -20.03 -18.33
C VAL A 563 11.02 -20.61 -18.79
N ILE A 564 11.74 -21.25 -17.88
CA ILE A 564 13.15 -21.62 -18.09
C ILE A 564 13.30 -22.66 -19.18
N ALA A 565 12.41 -23.66 -19.20
CA ALA A 565 12.45 -24.74 -20.20
C ALA A 565 12.39 -24.20 -21.63
N SER A 566 11.39 -23.36 -21.92
CA SER A 566 11.16 -22.81 -23.27
C SER A 566 12.26 -21.83 -23.71
N ASN A 567 12.94 -21.19 -22.76
CA ASN A 567 13.92 -20.13 -23.02
C ASN A 567 15.33 -20.50 -22.54
N VAL A 568 15.66 -21.79 -22.46
CA VAL A 568 16.90 -22.29 -21.84
C VAL A 568 18.17 -21.66 -22.43
N SER A 569 18.21 -21.43 -23.75
CA SER A 569 19.36 -20.81 -24.42
C SER A 569 19.59 -19.38 -23.93
N ASP A 570 18.53 -18.58 -23.84
CA ASP A 570 18.59 -17.20 -23.37
C ASP A 570 18.92 -17.11 -21.88
N ILE A 571 18.33 -18.01 -21.08
CA ILE A 571 18.62 -18.12 -19.66
C ILE A 571 20.10 -18.47 -19.42
N LEU A 572 20.68 -19.39 -20.20
CA LEU A 572 22.10 -19.72 -20.10
C LEU A 572 23.02 -18.54 -20.47
N VAL A 573 22.63 -17.70 -21.44
CA VAL A 573 23.37 -16.46 -21.76
C VAL A 573 23.34 -15.51 -20.57
N ILE A 574 22.15 -15.28 -19.99
CA ILE A 574 21.95 -14.43 -18.80
C ILE A 574 22.82 -14.95 -17.64
N ILE A 575 22.78 -16.26 -17.35
CA ILE A 575 23.55 -16.88 -16.27
C ILE A 575 25.06 -16.69 -16.51
N LYS A 576 25.56 -16.94 -17.73
CA LYS A 576 26.98 -16.79 -18.06
C LYS A 576 27.46 -15.35 -17.87
N GLU A 577 26.65 -14.37 -18.25
CA GLU A 577 26.99 -12.96 -18.05
C GLU A 577 26.95 -12.57 -16.57
N ALA A 578 25.89 -12.99 -15.85
CA ALA A 578 25.72 -12.73 -14.43
C ALA A 578 26.80 -13.38 -13.57
N LEU A 579 27.34 -14.52 -14.00
CA LEU A 579 28.43 -15.24 -13.36
C LEU A 579 29.81 -14.92 -13.95
N SER A 580 29.94 -13.88 -14.79
CA SER A 580 31.24 -13.51 -15.35
C SER A 580 32.24 -13.03 -14.28
N GLU A 581 33.52 -12.96 -14.62
CA GLU A 581 34.55 -12.42 -13.71
C GLU A 581 34.29 -10.97 -13.29
N LYS A 582 33.55 -10.21 -14.10
CA LYS A 582 33.24 -8.79 -13.86
C LYS A 582 32.15 -8.58 -12.80
N SER A 583 31.34 -9.60 -12.54
CA SER A 583 30.21 -9.50 -11.61
C SER A 583 30.68 -9.53 -10.16
N ASP A 584 29.98 -8.79 -9.31
CA ASP A 584 30.28 -8.75 -7.87
C ASP A 584 29.98 -10.11 -7.19
N PRO A 585 30.72 -10.48 -6.12
CA PRO A 585 30.53 -11.76 -5.44
C PRO A 585 29.10 -12.03 -4.93
N GLU A 586 28.41 -10.99 -4.47
CA GLU A 586 27.04 -11.04 -3.93
C GLU A 586 26.03 -11.39 -5.03
N VAL A 587 26.23 -10.83 -6.24
CA VAL A 587 25.42 -11.16 -7.41
C VAL A 587 25.61 -12.63 -7.77
N LYS A 588 26.87 -13.10 -7.82
CA LYS A 588 27.16 -14.51 -8.12
C LYS A 588 26.49 -15.44 -7.13
N LEU A 589 26.57 -15.13 -5.84
CA LEU A 589 25.90 -15.89 -4.79
C LEU A 589 24.38 -15.94 -5.02
N LYS A 590 23.75 -14.80 -5.31
CA LYS A 590 22.31 -14.71 -5.57
C LYS A 590 21.88 -15.50 -6.80
N ILE A 591 22.66 -15.46 -7.88
CA ILE A 591 22.40 -16.24 -9.10
C ILE A 591 22.55 -17.74 -8.84
N TYR A 592 23.58 -18.17 -8.11
CA TYR A 592 23.68 -19.58 -7.71
C TYR A 592 22.55 -20.02 -6.77
N MET A 593 22.05 -19.15 -5.90
CA MET A 593 20.84 -19.45 -5.11
C MET A 593 19.63 -19.65 -6.02
N ALA A 594 19.46 -18.81 -7.05
CA ALA A 594 18.40 -19.00 -8.04
C ALA A 594 18.56 -20.33 -8.78
N LEU A 595 19.78 -20.68 -9.23
CA LEU A 595 20.06 -21.95 -9.90
C LEU A 595 19.76 -23.17 -9.02
N ASN A 596 20.04 -23.11 -7.72
CA ASN A 596 19.65 -24.16 -6.80
C ASN A 596 18.13 -24.36 -6.79
N GLU A 597 17.34 -23.29 -6.81
CA GLU A 597 15.87 -23.41 -6.86
C GLU A 597 15.41 -24.00 -8.21
N VAL A 598 16.05 -23.61 -9.32
CA VAL A 598 15.79 -24.21 -10.64
C VAL A 598 16.05 -25.72 -10.62
N ILE A 599 17.21 -26.15 -10.09
CA ILE A 599 17.59 -27.56 -10.05
C ILE A 599 16.71 -28.33 -9.06
N LYS A 600 16.33 -27.72 -7.93
CA LYS A 600 15.44 -28.33 -6.94
C LYS A 600 14.05 -28.58 -7.51
N ASP A 601 13.51 -27.63 -8.26
CA ASP A 601 12.19 -27.72 -8.89
C ASP A 601 12.27 -28.15 -10.37
N HIS A 602 13.22 -29.02 -10.70
CA HIS A 602 13.52 -29.40 -12.09
C HIS A 602 12.33 -30.03 -12.83
N GLU A 603 11.35 -30.58 -12.12
CA GLU A 603 10.15 -31.15 -12.75
C GLU A 603 9.30 -30.07 -13.41
N ASN A 604 9.27 -28.86 -12.83
CA ASN A 604 8.53 -27.73 -13.40
C ASN A 604 9.43 -26.85 -14.29
N THR A 605 10.69 -26.63 -13.89
CA THR A 605 11.60 -25.71 -14.58
C THR A 605 12.33 -26.33 -15.77
N LEU A 606 12.60 -27.64 -15.73
CA LEU A 606 13.38 -28.39 -16.72
C LEU A 606 12.77 -29.79 -16.93
N PRO A 607 11.48 -29.95 -17.30
CA PRO A 607 10.83 -31.26 -17.32
C PRO A 607 11.42 -32.23 -18.35
N ASP A 608 11.83 -31.70 -19.51
CA ASP A 608 12.20 -32.52 -20.66
C ASP A 608 13.63 -33.03 -20.53
N ARG A 609 13.85 -34.31 -20.81
CA ARG A 609 15.17 -34.95 -20.73
C ARG A 609 16.22 -34.26 -21.62
N GLU A 610 15.82 -33.79 -22.80
CA GLU A 610 16.68 -33.04 -23.71
C GLU A 610 17.11 -31.70 -23.09
N ILE A 611 16.17 -30.97 -22.49
CA ILE A 611 16.45 -29.68 -21.83
C ILE A 611 17.34 -29.89 -20.61
N LYS A 612 17.07 -30.91 -19.79
CA LYS A 612 17.95 -31.30 -18.67
C LYS A 612 19.37 -31.60 -19.17
N SER A 613 19.51 -32.31 -20.29
CA SER A 613 20.81 -32.62 -20.88
C SER A 613 21.55 -31.36 -21.32
N VAL A 614 20.88 -30.44 -22.04
CA VAL A 614 21.43 -29.16 -22.49
C VAL A 614 21.87 -28.30 -21.30
N PHE A 615 21.01 -28.16 -20.30
CA PHE A 615 21.30 -27.39 -19.08
C PHE A 615 22.46 -28.01 -18.30
N SER A 616 22.45 -29.33 -18.08
CA SER A 616 23.52 -30.05 -17.37
C SER A 616 24.86 -29.88 -18.06
N LYS A 617 24.88 -30.04 -19.39
CA LYS A 617 26.09 -29.89 -20.18
C LYS A 617 26.68 -28.48 -20.03
N ALA A 618 25.86 -27.44 -20.22
CA ALA A 618 26.30 -26.06 -20.04
C ALA A 618 26.79 -25.78 -18.60
N MET A 619 26.11 -26.33 -17.60
CA MET A 619 26.50 -26.18 -16.20
C MET A 619 27.85 -26.86 -15.91
N LEU A 620 28.03 -28.10 -16.34
CA LEU A 620 29.23 -28.90 -16.04
C LEU A 620 30.45 -28.51 -16.88
N GLU A 621 30.27 -28.07 -18.13
CA GLU A 621 31.37 -27.71 -19.02
C GLU A 621 31.77 -26.23 -18.88
N ASP A 622 30.80 -25.30 -18.82
CA ASP A 622 31.07 -23.88 -18.96
C ASP A 622 30.94 -23.08 -17.65
N ILE A 623 29.98 -23.40 -16.79
CA ILE A 623 29.57 -22.51 -15.68
C ILE A 623 30.22 -22.91 -14.34
N LEU A 624 30.02 -24.14 -13.89
CA LEU A 624 30.50 -24.60 -12.58
C LEU A 624 32.04 -24.61 -12.49
N PRO A 625 32.80 -25.08 -13.50
CA PRO A 625 34.26 -25.13 -13.41
C PRO A 625 34.93 -23.78 -13.11
N MET A 626 34.33 -22.67 -13.54
CA MET A 626 34.85 -21.32 -13.28
C MET A 626 34.97 -20.98 -11.79
N HIS A 627 34.04 -21.50 -10.98
CA HIS A 627 33.92 -21.13 -9.57
C HIS A 627 34.11 -22.30 -8.59
N LEU A 628 34.19 -23.54 -9.08
CA LEU A 628 34.65 -24.69 -8.28
C LEU A 628 36.15 -24.64 -8.00
N LYS A 629 36.93 -23.94 -8.83
CA LYS A 629 38.36 -23.78 -8.61
C LYS A 629 38.63 -23.01 -7.31
N TRP A 630 39.68 -23.41 -6.59
CA TRP A 630 40.04 -22.74 -5.34
C TRP A 630 40.61 -21.34 -5.60
N TYR A 631 40.04 -20.37 -4.89
CA TYR A 631 40.54 -19.01 -4.78
C TYR A 631 40.51 -18.58 -3.31
N PRO A 632 41.48 -17.76 -2.86
CA PRO A 632 41.53 -17.28 -1.48
C PRO A 632 40.44 -16.24 -1.20
N GLY A 633 39.92 -16.23 0.03
CA GLY A 633 38.97 -15.23 0.52
C GLY A 633 37.60 -15.80 0.86
N ARG A 634 36.89 -15.14 1.79
CA ARG A 634 35.59 -15.61 2.30
C ARG A 634 34.51 -15.64 1.21
N SER A 635 34.46 -14.64 0.34
CA SER A 635 33.48 -14.61 -0.76
C SER A 635 33.72 -15.73 -1.77
N ALA A 636 34.99 -16.01 -2.10
CA ALA A 636 35.36 -17.10 -2.98
C ALA A 636 35.03 -18.48 -2.38
N GLU A 637 35.22 -18.65 -1.07
CA GLU A 637 34.81 -19.86 -0.34
C GLU A 637 33.29 -20.06 -0.37
N ALA A 638 32.51 -19.02 -0.08
CA ALA A 638 31.04 -19.08 -0.11
C ALA A 638 30.50 -19.40 -1.51
N ILE A 639 31.01 -18.72 -2.54
CA ILE A 639 30.64 -19.00 -3.95
C ILE A 639 31.01 -20.43 -4.34
N ARG A 640 32.20 -20.90 -3.96
CA ARG A 640 32.62 -22.28 -4.25
C ARG A 640 31.72 -23.30 -3.55
N THR A 641 31.32 -23.02 -2.31
CA THR A 641 30.41 -23.90 -1.54
C THR A 641 29.05 -24.01 -2.23
N ILE A 642 28.42 -22.89 -2.60
CA ILE A 642 27.10 -22.93 -3.27
C ILE A 642 27.20 -23.54 -4.69
N CYS A 643 28.30 -23.30 -5.40
CA CYS A 643 28.58 -23.92 -6.70
C CYS A 643 28.72 -25.44 -6.55
N CYS A 644 29.39 -25.93 -5.50
CA CYS A 644 29.48 -27.35 -5.16
C CYS A 644 28.10 -27.94 -4.81
N SER A 645 27.19 -27.15 -4.21
CA SER A 645 25.80 -27.56 -4.00
C SER A 645 25.05 -27.75 -5.31
N CYS A 646 25.19 -26.82 -6.28
CA CYS A 646 24.61 -26.99 -7.61
C CYS A 646 25.14 -28.26 -8.29
N LEU A 647 26.46 -28.50 -8.19
CA LEU A 647 27.10 -29.70 -8.73
C LEU A 647 26.47 -30.97 -8.13
N TYR A 648 26.45 -31.08 -6.80
CA TYR A 648 25.85 -32.22 -6.13
C TYR A 648 24.41 -32.47 -6.58
N MET A 649 23.58 -31.42 -6.60
CA MET A 649 22.17 -31.53 -6.96
C MET A 649 21.96 -31.98 -8.41
N ILE A 650 22.79 -31.50 -9.35
CA ILE A 650 22.74 -31.96 -10.75
C ILE A 650 23.13 -33.44 -10.81
N LEU A 651 24.22 -33.84 -10.15
CA LEU A 651 24.71 -35.22 -10.12
C LEU A 651 23.70 -36.19 -9.50
N SER A 652 23.02 -35.79 -8.41
CA SER A 652 22.08 -36.65 -7.70
C SER A 652 20.68 -36.68 -8.34
N SER A 653 20.21 -35.57 -8.90
CA SER A 653 18.80 -35.42 -9.28
C SER A 653 18.55 -35.66 -10.77
N PHE A 654 19.52 -35.39 -11.65
CA PHE A 654 19.27 -35.39 -13.09
C PHE A 654 19.55 -36.74 -13.77
N GLY A 655 19.97 -37.76 -13.02
CA GLY A 655 20.24 -39.09 -13.57
C GLY A 655 21.15 -39.02 -14.79
N ILE A 656 22.32 -38.40 -14.63
CA ILE A 656 23.19 -38.00 -15.74
C ILE A 656 23.54 -39.21 -16.61
N GLU A 657 23.01 -39.26 -17.82
CA GLU A 657 23.41 -40.26 -18.84
C GLU A 657 24.61 -39.79 -19.68
N VAL A 658 24.98 -38.51 -19.56
CA VAL A 658 26.11 -37.89 -20.26
C VAL A 658 27.42 -38.27 -19.55
N SER A 659 28.48 -38.55 -20.31
CA SER A 659 29.83 -38.72 -19.74
C SER A 659 30.24 -37.46 -18.98
N LEU A 660 30.87 -37.63 -17.81
CA LEU A 660 31.32 -36.49 -17.03
C LEU A 660 32.43 -35.74 -17.81
N PRO A 661 32.41 -34.40 -17.90
CA PRO A 661 33.51 -33.67 -18.50
C PRO A 661 34.84 -33.95 -17.78
N ASP A 662 35.94 -34.05 -18.53
CA ASP A 662 37.29 -34.35 -18.01
C ASP A 662 37.75 -33.42 -16.87
N THR A 663 37.15 -32.23 -16.78
CA THR A 663 37.48 -31.22 -15.76
C THR A 663 36.84 -31.48 -14.40
N ILE A 664 35.71 -32.20 -14.34
CA ILE A 664 34.91 -32.32 -13.10
C ILE A 664 35.60 -33.22 -12.07
N ILE A 665 36.14 -34.36 -12.47
CA ILE A 665 36.76 -35.29 -11.51
C ILE A 665 38.01 -34.67 -10.84
N PRO A 666 38.94 -34.02 -11.56
CA PRO A 666 40.04 -33.29 -10.93
C PRO A 666 39.57 -32.17 -9.99
N LEU A 667 38.49 -31.45 -10.34
CA LEU A 667 37.91 -30.43 -9.47
C LEU A 667 37.34 -31.05 -8.20
N LEU A 668 36.58 -32.15 -8.29
CA LEU A 668 36.07 -32.88 -7.13
C LEU A 668 37.19 -33.34 -6.19
N GLN A 669 38.30 -33.86 -6.73
CA GLN A 669 39.47 -34.23 -5.96
C GLN A 669 40.05 -33.03 -5.19
N SER A 670 40.11 -31.85 -5.81
CA SER A 670 40.51 -30.61 -5.14
C SER A 670 39.52 -30.17 -4.06
N LEU A 671 38.21 -30.34 -4.27
CA LEU A 671 37.17 -29.94 -3.32
C LEU A 671 37.11 -30.84 -2.07
N LEU A 672 37.54 -32.09 -2.18
CA LEU A 672 37.76 -32.94 -1.00
C LEU A 672 38.83 -32.37 -0.07
N GLU A 673 39.76 -31.57 -0.60
CA GLU A 673 40.82 -30.90 0.16
C GLU A 673 40.50 -29.45 0.54
N ASP A 674 39.25 -29.02 0.34
CA ASP A 674 38.85 -27.64 0.63
C ASP A 674 38.95 -27.28 2.12
N PRO A 675 39.40 -26.06 2.49
CA PRO A 675 39.40 -25.63 3.88
C PRO A 675 37.99 -25.58 4.51
N ALA A 676 36.94 -25.32 3.72
CA ALA A 676 35.57 -25.26 4.23
C ALA A 676 34.94 -26.64 4.39
N GLU A 677 34.47 -26.96 5.60
CA GLU A 677 33.85 -28.24 5.93
C GLU A 677 32.64 -28.57 5.03
N LYS A 678 31.80 -27.56 4.73
CA LYS A 678 30.58 -27.70 3.93
C LYS A 678 30.91 -28.08 2.48
N THR A 679 31.96 -27.47 1.92
CA THR A 679 32.46 -27.81 0.58
C THR A 679 32.95 -29.25 0.54
N ARG A 680 33.70 -29.71 1.56
CA ARG A 680 34.16 -31.10 1.67
C ARG A 680 32.99 -32.09 1.75
N ILE A 681 31.96 -31.76 2.55
CA ILE A 681 30.73 -32.56 2.65
C ILE A 681 30.05 -32.69 1.29
N LEU A 682 29.82 -31.57 0.58
CA LEU A 682 29.18 -31.56 -0.73
C LEU A 682 30.02 -32.29 -1.80
N ALA A 683 31.35 -32.21 -1.72
CA ALA A 683 32.25 -32.96 -2.60
C ALA A 683 32.14 -34.48 -2.36
N LEU A 684 32.13 -34.93 -1.09
CA LEU A 684 31.93 -36.34 -0.74
C LEU A 684 30.58 -36.86 -1.21
N LEU A 685 29.51 -36.08 -1.02
CA LEU A 685 28.17 -36.40 -1.51
C LEU A 685 28.12 -36.49 -3.04
N SER A 686 28.82 -35.59 -3.73
CA SER A 686 28.96 -35.62 -5.20
C SER A 686 29.64 -36.90 -5.68
N VAL A 687 30.72 -37.32 -5.03
CA VAL A 687 31.41 -38.59 -5.36
C VAL A 687 30.52 -39.80 -5.10
N ILE A 688 29.74 -39.79 -4.00
CA ILE A 688 28.76 -40.85 -3.72
C ILE A 688 27.71 -40.93 -4.84
N ALA A 689 27.19 -39.79 -5.30
CA ALA A 689 26.15 -39.71 -6.32
C ALA A 689 26.58 -40.26 -7.69
N ILE A 690 27.87 -40.21 -7.99
CA ILE A 690 28.45 -40.69 -9.27
C ILE A 690 29.28 -41.96 -9.10
N SER A 691 29.22 -42.62 -7.93
CA SER A 691 30.09 -43.75 -7.61
C SER A 691 29.95 -44.94 -8.57
N ASP A 692 28.85 -45.02 -9.32
CA ASP A 692 28.53 -46.03 -10.33
C ASP A 692 28.95 -45.64 -11.76
N LYS A 693 29.64 -44.51 -11.97
CA LYS A 693 30.10 -44.07 -13.29
C LYS A 693 31.47 -44.66 -13.64
N ASP A 694 31.57 -45.23 -14.83
CA ASP A 694 32.79 -45.86 -15.35
C ASP A 694 34.02 -44.91 -15.31
N ASP A 695 33.81 -43.60 -15.52
CA ASP A 695 34.86 -42.58 -15.49
C ASP A 695 35.63 -42.55 -14.15
N LEU A 696 34.98 -42.88 -13.02
CA LEU A 696 35.64 -42.94 -11.71
C LEU A 696 36.41 -44.24 -11.48
N HIS A 697 36.11 -45.30 -12.22
CA HIS A 697 36.73 -46.63 -12.08
C HIS A 697 37.93 -46.85 -13.00
N LEU A 698 38.31 -45.83 -13.78
CA LEU A 698 39.59 -45.80 -14.49
C LEU A 698 40.75 -45.90 -13.50
N ALA A 699 41.75 -46.75 -13.79
CA ALA A 699 42.76 -47.19 -12.82
C ALA A 699 43.45 -46.06 -12.01
N GLU A 700 43.88 -44.99 -12.67
CA GLU A 700 44.52 -43.84 -12.03
C GLU A 700 43.50 -42.97 -11.28
N THR A 701 42.36 -42.68 -11.91
CA THR A 701 41.27 -41.88 -11.33
C THR A 701 40.72 -42.50 -10.05
N PHE A 702 40.44 -43.81 -10.07
CA PHE A 702 39.95 -44.57 -8.93
C PHE A 702 40.96 -44.53 -7.78
N SER A 703 42.24 -44.80 -8.08
CA SER A 703 43.31 -44.81 -7.09
C SER A 703 43.48 -43.45 -6.41
N ASN A 704 43.48 -42.38 -7.19
CA ASN A 704 43.59 -41.00 -6.69
C ASN A 704 42.35 -40.60 -5.86
N MET A 705 41.15 -40.93 -6.34
CA MET A 705 39.90 -40.62 -5.63
C MET A 705 39.85 -41.33 -4.27
N VAL A 706 40.06 -42.65 -4.23
CA VAL A 706 40.06 -43.44 -2.99
C VAL A 706 41.13 -42.93 -2.02
N THR A 707 42.34 -42.61 -2.52
CA THR A 707 43.41 -42.07 -1.69
C THR A 707 43.03 -40.73 -1.05
N ASN A 708 42.41 -39.83 -1.82
CA ASN A 708 41.97 -38.52 -1.31
C ASN A 708 40.81 -38.64 -0.31
N VAL A 709 39.87 -39.56 -0.54
CA VAL A 709 38.80 -39.85 0.42
C VAL A 709 39.35 -40.48 1.70
N LEU A 710 40.35 -41.36 1.62
CA LEU A 710 40.99 -41.96 2.79
C LEU A 710 41.62 -40.91 3.73
N LYS A 711 42.26 -39.88 3.16
CA LYS A 711 42.80 -38.76 3.93
C LYS A 711 41.73 -37.93 4.67
N ARG A 712 40.44 -38.15 4.42
CA ARG A 712 39.33 -37.46 5.10
C ARG A 712 38.77 -38.23 6.29
N LEU A 713 39.27 -39.42 6.57
CA LEU A 713 38.96 -40.15 7.81
C LEU A 713 39.59 -39.48 9.04
N ASP A 714 40.65 -38.69 8.85
CA ASP A 714 41.31 -37.88 9.89
C ASP A 714 40.78 -36.44 9.99
N ASP A 715 39.65 -36.13 9.35
CA ASP A 715 39.06 -34.78 9.37
C ASP A 715 38.55 -34.40 10.77
N CYS A 716 38.61 -33.10 11.11
CA CYS A 716 38.08 -32.61 12.39
C CYS A 716 36.56 -32.76 12.47
N GLU A 717 35.87 -32.64 11.33
CA GLU A 717 34.41 -32.71 11.31
C GLU A 717 33.90 -34.14 11.17
N ARG A 718 33.09 -34.53 12.16
CA ARG A 718 32.46 -35.85 12.23
C ARG A 718 31.71 -36.23 10.95
N LYS A 719 30.92 -35.31 10.37
CA LYS A 719 30.13 -35.61 9.16
C LYS A 719 31.02 -35.89 7.94
N VAL A 720 32.16 -35.20 7.82
CA VAL A 720 33.16 -35.45 6.76
C VAL A 720 33.73 -36.86 6.91
N ARG A 721 34.14 -37.25 8.13
CA ARG A 721 34.64 -38.60 8.42
C ARG A 721 33.60 -39.66 8.05
N GLU A 722 32.36 -39.50 8.50
CA GLU A 722 31.27 -40.45 8.24
C GLU A 722 30.96 -40.61 6.74
N LEU A 723 30.88 -39.51 6.00
CA LEU A 723 30.63 -39.54 4.54
C LEU A 723 31.82 -40.13 3.78
N SER A 724 33.05 -39.97 4.28
CA SER A 724 34.24 -40.56 3.67
C SER A 724 34.19 -42.08 3.72
N VAL A 725 33.78 -42.65 4.86
CA VAL A 725 33.57 -44.10 5.00
C VAL A 725 32.51 -44.61 4.03
N GLN A 726 31.40 -43.88 3.88
CA GLN A 726 30.33 -44.23 2.95
C GLN A 726 30.78 -44.11 1.48
N CYS A 727 31.55 -43.07 1.16
CA CYS A 727 32.09 -42.85 -0.18
C CYS A 727 33.00 -44.02 -0.59
N ILE A 728 33.90 -44.44 0.31
CA ILE A 728 34.72 -45.65 0.12
C ILE A 728 33.83 -46.87 -0.12
N GLN A 729 32.83 -47.10 0.75
CA GLN A 729 31.94 -48.24 0.64
C GLN A 729 31.25 -48.26 -0.73
N LYS A 730 30.68 -47.13 -1.17
CA LYS A 730 29.95 -47.04 -2.45
C LYS A 730 30.86 -47.17 -3.66
N LEU A 731 32.04 -46.57 -3.65
CA LEU A 731 33.03 -46.72 -4.71
C LEU A 731 33.43 -48.19 -4.89
N TYR A 732 33.72 -48.90 -3.80
CA TYR A 732 34.11 -50.32 -3.90
C TYR A 732 32.93 -51.26 -4.19
N GLU A 733 31.72 -50.97 -3.70
CA GLU A 733 30.48 -51.68 -4.09
C GLU A 733 30.22 -51.54 -5.60
N ALA A 734 30.36 -50.33 -6.15
CA ALA A 734 30.21 -50.09 -7.58
C ALA A 734 31.32 -50.77 -8.39
N HIS A 735 32.58 -50.70 -7.93
CA HIS A 735 33.72 -51.35 -8.55
C HIS A 735 33.56 -52.89 -8.61
N LEU A 736 32.89 -53.49 -7.61
CA LEU A 736 32.54 -54.90 -7.58
C LEU A 736 31.42 -55.27 -8.56
N ASN A 737 30.40 -54.41 -8.67
CA ASN A 737 29.23 -54.65 -9.52
C ASN A 737 29.53 -54.44 -11.00
N GLN A 738 30.40 -53.48 -11.32
CA GLN A 738 30.93 -53.30 -12.66
C GLN A 738 31.95 -54.41 -12.90
N LYS A 739 31.59 -55.45 -13.67
CA LYS A 739 32.52 -56.50 -14.15
C LYS A 739 33.58 -55.95 -15.12
N LEU A 740 34.08 -54.74 -14.89
CA LEU A 740 35.02 -54.01 -15.71
C LEU A 740 36.40 -54.03 -15.07
N ASN A 741 37.29 -54.73 -15.79
CA ASN A 741 38.73 -54.79 -15.68
C ASN A 741 39.29 -55.60 -14.50
N ASN A 742 40.13 -56.57 -14.86
CA ASN A 742 41.00 -57.38 -14.01
C ASN A 742 42.01 -56.58 -13.13
N TYR A 743 41.77 -55.28 -12.91
CA TYR A 743 42.65 -54.39 -12.17
C TYR A 743 42.12 -54.14 -10.76
N ILE A 744 42.37 -55.10 -9.87
CA ILE A 744 42.33 -54.85 -8.44
C ILE A 744 43.70 -54.30 -8.05
N HIS A 745 43.79 -53.01 -7.70
CA HIS A 745 45.03 -52.44 -7.15
C HIS A 745 45.27 -53.02 -5.75
N LYS A 746 45.83 -54.23 -5.69
CA LYS A 746 46.09 -55.01 -4.47
C LYS A 746 46.78 -54.22 -3.36
N GLY A 747 47.69 -53.31 -3.71
CA GLY A 747 48.36 -52.43 -2.75
C GLY A 747 47.47 -51.32 -2.16
N LEU A 748 46.52 -50.78 -2.94
CA LEU A 748 45.58 -49.75 -2.50
C LEU A 748 44.51 -50.37 -1.60
N LEU A 749 44.03 -51.57 -1.95
CA LEU A 749 43.12 -52.35 -1.10
C LEU A 749 43.78 -52.73 0.24
N GLU A 750 45.06 -53.12 0.19
CA GLU A 750 45.80 -53.41 1.40
C GLU A 750 46.00 -52.17 2.30
N PHE A 751 46.27 -51.01 1.68
CA PHE A 751 46.33 -49.73 2.37
C PHE A 751 44.98 -49.34 2.96
N LEU A 752 43.89 -49.50 2.20
CA LEU A 752 42.52 -49.26 2.65
C LEU A 752 42.20 -50.05 3.92
N TYR A 753 42.43 -51.36 3.91
CA TYR A 753 42.18 -52.22 5.07
C TYR A 753 43.00 -51.78 6.28
N SER A 754 44.28 -51.48 6.11
CA SER A 754 45.11 -50.96 7.21
C SER A 754 44.51 -49.69 7.81
N THR A 755 44.10 -48.73 6.96
CA THR A 755 43.56 -47.44 7.40
C THR A 755 42.20 -47.59 8.09
N LEU A 756 41.25 -48.31 7.48
CA LEU A 756 39.92 -48.52 8.08
C LEU A 756 40.00 -49.29 9.41
N LEU A 757 40.92 -50.27 9.54
CA LEU A 757 41.10 -50.99 10.80
C LEU A 757 41.59 -50.07 11.94
N ILE A 758 42.36 -49.02 11.65
CA ILE A 758 42.72 -48.01 12.67
C ILE A 758 41.47 -47.30 13.18
N HIS A 759 40.56 -46.90 12.28
CA HIS A 759 39.31 -46.22 12.63
C HIS A 759 38.22 -47.16 13.19
N LEU A 760 38.38 -48.49 13.05
CA LEU A 760 37.52 -49.48 13.73
C LEU A 760 37.69 -49.44 15.25
N ASP A 761 38.73 -48.79 15.77
CA ASP A 761 38.95 -48.52 17.20
C ASP A 761 38.72 -47.06 17.60
N ASP A 762 38.01 -46.27 16.78
CA ASP A 762 37.69 -44.88 17.11
C ASP A 762 36.93 -44.79 18.45
N SER A 763 37.11 -43.70 19.19
CA SER A 763 36.36 -43.41 20.41
C SER A 763 34.83 -43.42 20.23
N GLU A 764 34.32 -43.01 19.07
CA GLU A 764 32.89 -42.86 18.80
C GLU A 764 32.24 -44.17 18.32
N LYS A 765 31.29 -44.70 19.09
CA LYS A 765 30.62 -45.99 18.79
C LYS A 765 29.88 -45.99 17.44
N GLU A 766 29.19 -44.91 17.11
CA GLU A 766 28.42 -44.79 15.86
C GLU A 766 29.33 -44.74 14.62
N PHE A 767 30.48 -44.07 14.73
CA PHE A 767 31.47 -44.03 13.66
C PHE A 767 32.13 -45.40 13.46
N ARG A 768 32.50 -46.09 14.56
CA ARG A 768 33.01 -47.47 14.48
C ARG A 768 32.06 -48.42 13.75
N GLU A 769 30.75 -48.29 13.99
CA GLU A 769 29.76 -49.12 13.32
C GLU A 769 29.70 -48.85 11.81
N LYS A 770 29.83 -47.58 11.37
CA LYS A 770 29.94 -47.24 9.94
C LYS A 770 31.21 -47.81 9.31
N VAL A 771 32.33 -47.72 10.01
CA VAL A 771 33.61 -48.31 9.57
C VAL A 771 33.51 -49.83 9.45
N PHE A 772 32.86 -50.49 10.43
CA PHE A 772 32.57 -51.92 10.38
C PHE A 772 31.75 -52.30 9.14
N LEU A 773 30.66 -51.59 8.85
CA LEU A 773 29.82 -51.85 7.69
C LEU A 773 30.58 -51.67 6.36
N CYS A 774 31.44 -50.66 6.27
CA CYS A 774 32.30 -50.43 5.11
C CYS A 774 33.32 -51.57 4.95
N LEU A 775 34.05 -51.92 6.02
CA LEU A 775 34.98 -53.04 6.03
C LEU A 775 34.31 -54.36 5.66
N ASP A 776 33.11 -54.60 6.19
CA ASP A 776 32.32 -55.77 5.85
C ASP A 776 31.99 -55.78 4.36
N SER A 777 31.44 -54.70 3.82
CA SER A 777 31.09 -54.59 2.39
C SER A 777 32.30 -54.84 1.48
N VAL A 778 33.43 -54.16 1.74
CA VAL A 778 34.64 -54.25 0.91
C VAL A 778 35.38 -55.59 1.08
N ALA A 779 35.19 -56.30 2.20
CA ALA A 779 35.81 -57.60 2.45
C ALA A 779 35.51 -58.65 1.37
N GLY A 780 34.43 -58.49 0.60
CA GLY A 780 34.09 -59.37 -0.51
C GLY A 780 35.14 -59.45 -1.63
N ILE A 781 36.04 -58.46 -1.75
CA ILE A 781 37.04 -58.40 -2.83
C ILE A 781 38.21 -59.35 -2.58
N GLU A 782 38.83 -59.28 -1.40
CA GLU A 782 40.00 -60.10 -1.06
C GLU A 782 39.98 -60.42 0.45
N PRO A 783 39.05 -61.29 0.89
CA PRO A 783 38.80 -61.54 2.32
C PRO A 783 40.02 -62.16 3.04
N VAL A 784 40.86 -62.90 2.31
CA VAL A 784 42.11 -63.49 2.81
C VAL A 784 43.07 -62.42 3.35
N LYS A 785 43.18 -61.28 2.65
CA LYS A 785 44.06 -60.18 3.05
C LYS A 785 43.52 -59.37 4.22
N LEU A 786 42.21 -59.22 4.33
CA LEU A 786 41.62 -58.59 5.51
C LEU A 786 41.83 -59.50 6.73
N ARG A 787 41.57 -60.80 6.59
CA ARG A 787 41.71 -61.79 7.68
C ARG A 787 43.12 -61.85 8.25
N SER A 788 44.15 -61.73 7.42
CA SER A 788 45.56 -61.76 7.84
C SER A 788 45.97 -60.54 8.69
N LYS A 789 45.13 -59.51 8.77
CA LYS A 789 45.36 -58.29 9.58
C LYS A 789 44.54 -58.25 10.89
N LEU A 790 43.59 -59.17 11.10
CA LEU A 790 42.68 -59.19 12.26
C LEU A 790 43.32 -59.86 13.49
N PHE A 791 44.27 -59.18 14.13
CA PHE A 791 44.90 -59.62 15.38
C PHE A 791 44.21 -59.01 16.61
N GLU A 792 43.66 -59.86 17.49
CA GLU A 792 42.91 -59.43 18.70
C GLU A 792 43.64 -58.46 19.61
N GLN A 793 44.97 -58.56 19.67
CA GLN A 793 45.82 -57.72 20.51
C GLN A 793 45.89 -56.26 20.07
N ASN A 794 45.47 -55.94 18.84
CA ASN A 794 45.58 -54.60 18.26
C ASN A 794 44.33 -53.74 18.52
N PHE A 795 43.22 -54.32 19.03
CA PHE A 795 41.93 -53.64 19.10
C PHE A 795 41.36 -53.49 20.52
N ARG A 796 40.71 -52.36 20.77
CA ARG A 796 40.06 -52.03 22.06
C ARG A 796 38.65 -52.60 22.13
N ASP A 797 37.89 -52.47 21.04
CA ASP A 797 36.51 -52.96 20.95
C ASP A 797 36.49 -54.41 20.45
N LYS A 798 36.54 -55.35 21.41
CA LYS A 798 36.61 -56.80 21.11
C LYS A 798 35.31 -57.35 20.51
N GLU A 799 34.19 -56.67 20.73
CA GLU A 799 32.87 -57.09 20.26
C GLU A 799 32.68 -56.76 18.78
N ILE A 800 33.06 -55.55 18.34
CA ILE A 800 32.98 -55.20 16.92
C ILE A 800 34.00 -56.00 16.08
N LEU A 801 35.18 -56.29 16.65
CA LEU A 801 36.18 -57.13 16.01
C LEU A 801 35.71 -58.58 15.84
N SER A 802 35.06 -59.17 16.85
CA SER A 802 34.57 -60.55 16.75
C SER A 802 33.49 -60.67 15.68
N ARG A 803 32.58 -59.68 15.59
CA ARG A 803 31.60 -59.57 14.50
C ARG A 803 32.26 -59.52 13.13
N LEU A 804 33.33 -58.72 12.97
CA LEU A 804 34.03 -58.61 11.69
C LEU A 804 34.76 -59.91 11.33
N LYS A 805 35.39 -60.57 12.30
CA LYS A 805 36.01 -61.89 12.09
C LYS A 805 35.00 -62.92 11.62
N THR A 806 33.83 -63.01 12.27
CA THR A 806 32.76 -63.93 11.87
C THR A 806 32.33 -63.66 10.43
N SER A 807 32.06 -62.40 10.08
CA SER A 807 31.63 -62.05 8.72
C SER A 807 32.71 -62.35 7.67
N VAL A 808 33.97 -62.04 7.94
CA VAL A 808 35.09 -62.36 7.04
C VAL A 808 35.26 -63.87 6.89
N GLU A 809 35.06 -64.66 7.96
CA GLU A 809 35.12 -66.13 7.90
C GLU A 809 33.95 -66.74 7.11
N GLU A 810 32.77 -66.14 7.14
CA GLU A 810 31.64 -66.50 6.28
C GLU A 810 31.91 -66.17 4.79
N LYS A 811 32.51 -65.00 4.52
CA LYS A 811 32.93 -64.60 3.16
C LYS A 811 34.08 -65.45 2.62
N LEU A 812 34.98 -65.92 3.50
CA LEU A 812 36.03 -66.87 3.10
C LEU A 812 35.48 -68.24 2.69
N LYS A 813 34.38 -68.69 3.31
CA LYS A 813 33.72 -69.96 2.95
C LYS A 813 33.07 -69.85 1.56
N THR A 814 32.32 -68.78 1.33
CA THR A 814 31.68 -68.50 0.03
C THR A 814 32.71 -68.26 -1.08
N TRP A 815 33.77 -67.48 -0.80
CA TRP A 815 34.87 -67.26 -1.74
C TRP A 815 35.61 -68.56 -2.11
N ALA A 816 35.82 -69.47 -1.15
CA ALA A 816 36.42 -70.78 -1.40
C ALA A 816 35.48 -71.79 -2.11
N GLU A 817 34.18 -71.49 -2.19
CA GLU A 817 33.18 -72.23 -2.97
C GLU A 817 33.12 -71.69 -4.41
N GLU A 818 33.13 -70.37 -4.60
CA GLU A 818 33.20 -69.69 -5.91
C GLU A 818 34.54 -69.96 -6.64
N GLU A 819 35.67 -69.93 -5.92
CA GLU A 819 37.00 -70.23 -6.51
C GLU A 819 37.08 -71.71 -6.95
N LYS A 820 36.31 -72.63 -6.33
CA LYS A 820 36.19 -74.02 -6.78
C LYS A 820 35.29 -74.16 -8.01
N GLU A 821 34.26 -73.35 -8.16
CA GLU A 821 33.40 -73.30 -9.35
C GLU A 821 34.12 -72.67 -10.54
N ASP A 822 34.89 -71.60 -10.34
CA ASP A 822 35.73 -70.97 -11.38
C ASP A 822 36.87 -71.91 -11.84
N ILE A 823 37.50 -72.65 -10.91
CA ILE A 823 38.48 -73.70 -11.25
C ILE A 823 37.80 -74.88 -11.98
N GLN A 824 36.53 -75.19 -11.69
CA GLN A 824 35.75 -76.17 -12.44
C GLN A 824 35.35 -75.66 -13.84
N LEU A 825 35.02 -74.39 -14.00
CA LEU A 825 34.70 -73.75 -15.30
C LEU A 825 35.95 -73.54 -16.17
N GLU A 826 37.10 -73.17 -15.59
CA GLU A 826 38.38 -73.11 -16.29
C GLU A 826 38.89 -74.51 -16.67
N SER A 827 38.71 -75.53 -15.82
CA SER A 827 39.05 -76.92 -16.18
C SER A 827 38.08 -77.53 -17.20
N ILE A 828 36.81 -77.12 -17.25
CA ILE A 828 35.89 -77.48 -18.34
C ILE A 828 36.32 -76.79 -19.64
N ASN A 829 36.66 -75.50 -19.63
CA ASN A 829 37.14 -74.76 -20.79
C ASN A 829 38.54 -75.21 -21.29
N GLU A 830 39.43 -75.70 -20.42
CA GLU A 830 40.70 -76.33 -20.80
C GLU A 830 40.52 -77.78 -21.29
N SER A 831 39.50 -78.49 -20.81
CA SER A 831 39.15 -79.83 -21.31
C SER A 831 38.44 -79.79 -22.69
N GLU A 832 37.74 -78.69 -23.01
CA GLU A 832 37.15 -78.45 -24.34
C GLU A 832 38.15 -77.83 -25.34
N LYS A 833 39.19 -77.12 -24.87
CA LYS A 833 40.32 -76.66 -25.72
C LYS A 833 41.34 -77.74 -26.09
N SER A 834 41.28 -78.92 -25.46
CA SER A 834 42.20 -80.04 -25.75
C SER A 834 41.60 -81.16 -26.62
N LYS A 835 40.39 -80.96 -27.18
CA LYS A 835 39.76 -81.92 -28.11
C LYS A 835 39.31 -81.34 -29.47
N VAL A 836 39.67 -80.12 -29.81
CA VAL A 836 39.36 -79.53 -31.13
C VAL A 836 40.60 -78.87 -31.72
N GLU A 837 41.60 -79.68 -32.10
CA GLU A 837 42.50 -79.43 -33.22
C GLU A 837 42.98 -80.79 -33.78
N GLU A 838 42.03 -81.64 -34.20
CA GLU A 838 42.24 -82.50 -35.36
C GLU A 838 40.89 -82.92 -35.95
N THR A 839 40.81 -82.85 -37.28
CA THR A 839 39.72 -83.31 -38.15
C THR A 839 38.42 -82.48 -38.24
N THR A 840 38.43 -81.61 -39.24
CA THR A 840 37.37 -81.43 -40.25
C THR A 840 36.41 -82.63 -40.41
N LYS A 841 35.09 -82.40 -40.29
CA LYS A 841 34.05 -82.59 -41.35
C LYS A 841 32.65 -82.88 -40.78
N PHE A 842 31.66 -82.17 -41.36
CA PHE A 842 30.25 -82.54 -41.57
C PHE A 842 29.33 -82.50 -40.33
N GLU A 843 28.34 -81.59 -40.35
CA GLU A 843 26.89 -81.86 -40.55
C GLU A 843 26.29 -82.64 -39.36
N SER A 844 25.13 -82.35 -38.77
CA SER A 844 24.01 -81.46 -39.02
C SER A 844 23.01 -81.69 -37.86
N GLU A 845 22.25 -80.66 -37.50
CA GLU A 845 20.85 -80.74 -37.05
C GLU A 845 20.40 -81.39 -35.71
N THR A 846 19.37 -80.72 -35.15
CA THR A 846 18.30 -81.16 -34.24
C THR A 846 18.62 -81.32 -32.73
N VAL A 847 18.13 -80.47 -31.80
CA VAL A 847 16.76 -80.06 -31.38
C VAL A 847 16.15 -81.03 -30.34
N ILE A 848 15.60 -80.42 -29.27
CA ILE A 848 14.53 -80.86 -28.32
C ILE A 848 14.93 -81.24 -26.87
N ASP A 849 14.38 -80.41 -25.96
CA ASP A 849 13.78 -80.65 -24.63
C ASP A 849 14.01 -82.01 -23.92
N SER A 850 14.24 -81.95 -22.60
CA SER A 850 13.14 -81.98 -21.63
C SER A 850 13.63 -82.18 -20.18
N ASN A 851 13.33 -81.20 -19.32
CA ASN A 851 12.43 -81.33 -18.18
C ASN A 851 12.26 -82.72 -17.51
N LEU A 852 12.60 -82.85 -16.21
CA LEU A 852 11.66 -83.09 -15.08
C LEU A 852 12.29 -83.81 -13.88
N LYS A 853 12.08 -83.17 -12.72
CA LYS A 853 11.75 -83.72 -11.39
C LYS A 853 12.79 -84.57 -10.65
N LYS A 854 13.13 -84.11 -9.44
CA LYS A 854 12.40 -84.55 -8.24
C LYS A 854 12.68 -83.67 -7.02
N GLU A 855 11.59 -83.16 -6.47
CA GLU A 855 11.43 -82.71 -5.09
C GLU A 855 11.62 -83.86 -4.08
N ASP A 856 11.66 -83.43 -2.82
CA ASP A 856 11.49 -84.18 -1.57
C ASP A 856 12.75 -84.78 -0.93
N ILE A 857 13.37 -83.98 -0.05
CA ILE A 857 13.57 -84.29 1.38
C ILE A 857 13.39 -82.99 2.19
N GLU A 858 12.18 -82.84 2.70
CA GLU A 858 11.79 -82.44 4.06
C GLU A 858 12.50 -81.26 4.79
N THR A 859 11.83 -80.12 4.73
CA THR A 859 11.28 -79.38 5.89
C THR A 859 11.64 -79.87 7.30
N LYS A 860 12.59 -79.18 7.97
CA LYS A 860 12.54 -78.90 9.42
C LYS A 860 13.50 -77.81 9.95
N ILE A 861 13.91 -76.86 9.11
CA ILE A 861 14.71 -75.67 9.51
C ILE A 861 14.17 -74.45 8.77
N SER A 862 12.95 -74.01 9.08
CA SER A 862 12.30 -72.95 8.27
C SER A 862 11.35 -72.03 9.04
N LYS A 863 11.56 -71.84 10.35
CA LYS A 863 10.77 -70.84 11.11
C LYS A 863 11.54 -69.95 12.07
N GLU A 864 12.83 -70.21 12.31
CA GLU A 864 13.68 -69.29 13.11
C GLU A 864 14.68 -68.49 12.25
N GLU A 865 15.10 -68.98 11.08
CA GLU A 865 16.01 -68.25 10.17
C GLU A 865 15.31 -67.21 9.26
N LEU A 866 13.99 -67.30 9.10
CA LEU A 866 13.22 -66.33 8.31
C LEU A 866 12.86 -65.06 9.11
N LYS A 867 12.72 -65.14 10.44
CA LYS A 867 12.42 -63.97 11.28
C LYS A 867 13.65 -63.11 11.59
N THR A 868 14.81 -63.71 11.78
CA THR A 868 16.07 -62.98 12.02
C THR A 868 16.63 -62.33 10.76
N ASN A 869 16.41 -62.91 9.57
CA ASN A 869 16.81 -62.29 8.31
C ASN A 869 15.85 -61.17 7.84
N GLU A 870 14.56 -61.25 8.16
CA GLU A 870 13.61 -60.15 7.90
C GLU A 870 13.85 -58.97 8.86
N ASP A 871 14.03 -59.19 10.17
CA ASP A 871 14.36 -58.11 11.14
C ASP A 871 15.72 -57.45 10.86
N PHE A 872 16.70 -58.19 10.32
CA PHE A 872 18.03 -57.65 9.98
C PHE A 872 18.01 -56.87 8.66
N ASN A 873 17.25 -57.34 7.66
CA ASN A 873 17.05 -56.60 6.40
C ASN A 873 16.11 -55.40 6.56
N GLU A 874 15.11 -55.45 7.45
CA GLU A 874 14.28 -54.30 7.81
C GLU A 874 15.09 -53.25 8.58
N ARG A 875 15.95 -53.63 9.53
CA ARG A 875 16.85 -52.67 10.21
C ARG A 875 17.95 -52.11 9.30
N LYS A 876 18.40 -52.86 8.29
CA LYS A 876 19.36 -52.39 7.27
C LYS A 876 18.69 -51.41 6.31
N LYS A 877 17.45 -51.70 5.89
CA LYS A 877 16.61 -50.79 5.09
C LYS A 877 16.20 -49.55 5.87
N GLU A 878 15.75 -49.66 7.13
CA GLU A 878 15.41 -48.52 8.00
C GLU A 878 16.62 -47.61 8.26
N LYS A 879 17.82 -48.16 8.44
CA LYS A 879 19.05 -47.38 8.58
C LYS A 879 19.56 -46.76 7.28
N GLU A 880 19.34 -47.39 6.13
CA GLU A 880 19.54 -46.75 4.82
C GLU A 880 18.52 -45.62 4.59
N PHE A 881 17.27 -45.82 5.01
CA PHE A 881 16.17 -44.85 4.91
C PHE A 881 16.35 -43.62 5.81
N ASP A 882 16.75 -43.80 7.07
CA ASP A 882 17.07 -42.69 8.00
C ASP A 882 18.29 -41.88 7.50
N PHE A 883 19.22 -42.52 6.79
CA PHE A 883 20.44 -41.88 6.31
C PHE A 883 20.26 -41.15 4.96
N GLU A 884 19.42 -41.64 4.05
CA GLU A 884 19.01 -40.90 2.85
C GLU A 884 18.23 -39.64 3.22
N ARG A 885 17.35 -39.75 4.21
CA ARG A 885 16.64 -38.62 4.82
C ARG A 885 17.60 -37.60 5.45
N ASP A 886 18.70 -38.04 6.06
CA ASP A 886 19.77 -37.16 6.57
C ASP A 886 20.56 -36.43 5.46
N LYS A 887 20.68 -37.00 4.24
CA LYS A 887 21.33 -36.34 3.11
C LYS A 887 20.47 -35.22 2.53
N GLU A 888 19.18 -35.50 2.34
CA GLU A 888 18.21 -34.49 1.88
C GLU A 888 18.03 -33.40 2.95
N SER A 889 17.87 -33.78 4.22
CA SER A 889 17.78 -32.83 5.34
C SER A 889 19.02 -31.93 5.45
N PHE A 890 20.23 -32.46 5.24
CA PHE A 890 21.45 -31.65 5.31
C PHE A 890 21.50 -30.59 4.20
N VAL A 891 21.11 -30.94 2.98
CA VAL A 891 21.10 -30.00 1.85
C VAL A 891 20.02 -28.95 2.06
N GLU A 892 18.85 -29.32 2.56
CA GLU A 892 17.79 -28.38 2.89
C GLU A 892 18.14 -27.44 4.06
N ASP A 893 18.75 -27.97 5.12
CA ASP A 893 19.22 -27.19 6.26
C ASP A 893 20.39 -26.27 5.87
N PHE A 894 21.28 -26.73 4.99
CA PHE A 894 22.35 -25.92 4.42
C PHE A 894 21.80 -24.80 3.53
N GLN A 895 20.82 -25.07 2.68
CA GLN A 895 20.14 -24.05 1.87
C GLN A 895 19.41 -23.03 2.75
N ARG A 896 18.74 -23.47 3.83
CA ARG A 896 18.10 -22.59 4.82
C ARG A 896 19.14 -21.71 5.51
N MET A 897 20.27 -22.28 5.91
CA MET A 897 21.36 -21.56 6.53
C MET A 897 22.01 -20.56 5.58
N LEU A 898 22.23 -20.88 4.30
CA LEU A 898 22.71 -19.92 3.29
C LEU A 898 21.71 -18.78 3.08
N LYS A 899 20.41 -19.06 3.04
CA LYS A 899 19.36 -18.03 3.00
C LYS A 899 19.40 -17.13 4.23
N ASP A 900 19.64 -17.70 5.40
CA ASP A 900 19.75 -16.96 6.66
C ASP A 900 21.07 -16.17 6.76
N GLU A 901 22.18 -16.69 6.28
CA GLU A 901 23.49 -16.01 6.21
C GLU A 901 23.49 -14.86 5.21
N PHE A 902 22.81 -15.02 4.07
CA PHE A 902 22.55 -13.94 3.11
C PHE A 902 21.69 -12.84 3.74
N LYS A 903 20.63 -13.20 4.49
CA LYS A 903 19.78 -12.25 5.23
C LYS A 903 20.50 -11.56 6.39
N LYS A 904 21.44 -12.24 7.03
CA LYS A 904 22.22 -11.74 8.18
C LYS A 904 23.43 -10.89 7.78
N GLY A 905 23.66 -10.66 6.48
CA GLY A 905 24.69 -9.73 6.01
C GLY A 905 26.11 -10.18 6.36
N ILE A 906 26.52 -11.40 5.95
CA ILE A 906 27.95 -11.75 5.90
C ILE A 906 28.76 -10.74 5.06
N PHE A 907 28.08 -10.00 4.19
CA PHE A 907 28.50 -8.75 3.57
C PHE A 907 27.63 -7.63 4.17
N GLY A 908 28.20 -6.82 5.07
CA GLY A 908 27.46 -6.02 6.04
C GLY A 908 26.50 -4.95 5.49
N ASP A 909 25.51 -4.63 6.34
CA ASP A 909 24.62 -3.46 6.39
C ASP A 909 24.89 -2.35 5.34
N PHE A 910 24.06 -2.29 4.29
CA PHE A 910 23.95 -1.09 3.41
C PHE A 910 22.51 -0.59 3.23
N THR A 911 21.50 -1.22 3.84
CA THR A 911 20.12 -0.71 3.84
C THR A 911 19.88 0.45 4.82
N LYS A 912 20.85 0.76 5.70
CA LYS A 912 20.74 1.89 6.66
C LYS A 912 21.25 3.23 6.15
N ASP A 913 22.00 3.27 5.05
CA ASP A 913 22.61 4.51 4.55
C ASP A 913 21.83 5.19 3.41
N SER A 914 20.71 4.60 2.96
CA SER A 914 19.78 5.26 2.03
C SER A 914 18.69 6.08 2.74
N ASP A 915 18.34 5.78 3.99
CA ASP A 915 17.34 6.54 4.77
C ASP A 915 17.94 7.66 5.62
N ASN A 916 19.26 7.69 5.84
CA ASN A 916 19.94 8.77 6.56
C ASN A 916 20.58 9.85 5.67
N ASN A 917 20.60 9.66 4.34
CA ASN A 917 21.22 10.63 3.42
C ASN A 917 20.25 11.72 2.90
N GLU A 918 18.97 11.71 3.29
CA GLU A 918 18.05 12.84 3.10
C GLU A 918 17.93 13.77 4.32
N THR A 919 18.43 13.37 5.49
CA THR A 919 18.42 14.25 6.69
C THR A 919 19.73 15.01 6.92
N ASP A 920 20.88 14.56 6.37
CA ASP A 920 22.16 15.25 6.57
C ASP A 920 22.54 16.29 5.50
N LYS A 921 21.88 16.32 4.33
CA LYS A 921 22.06 17.42 3.35
C LYS A 921 21.33 18.72 3.72
N SER A 922 20.57 18.73 4.81
CA SER A 922 19.93 19.95 5.36
C SER A 922 20.70 20.57 6.55
N LYS A 923 21.80 19.94 7.01
CA LYS A 923 22.63 20.44 8.12
C LYS A 923 24.01 20.94 7.71
N THR A 924 24.47 20.68 6.49
CA THR A 924 25.77 21.17 5.97
C THR A 924 25.66 22.43 5.09
N LEU A 925 24.50 23.10 5.08
CA LEU A 925 24.28 24.41 4.44
C LEU A 925 23.85 25.50 5.44
N LYS A 926 24.06 25.28 6.74
CA LYS A 926 23.71 26.23 7.82
C LYS A 926 24.84 26.52 8.82
N SER A 927 26.09 26.20 8.49
CA SER A 927 27.26 26.50 9.34
C SER A 927 28.35 27.34 8.66
N GLU A 928 28.08 27.94 7.50
CA GLU A 928 29.00 28.86 6.80
C GLU A 928 28.44 30.29 6.64
N SER A 929 27.46 30.70 7.44
CA SER A 929 26.94 32.08 7.43
C SER A 929 27.14 32.88 8.73
N ASP A 930 27.74 32.30 9.78
CA ASP A 930 27.92 32.98 11.08
C ASP A 930 29.38 32.90 11.57
N ALA A 931 30.33 33.41 10.77
CA ALA A 931 31.65 33.77 11.25
C ALA A 931 32.32 34.74 10.26
N ASN A 932 32.05 36.05 10.41
CA ASN A 932 33.06 37.11 10.30
C ASN A 932 32.38 38.49 10.38
N THR A 933 32.11 38.92 11.60
CA THR A 933 31.99 40.34 11.92
C THR A 933 32.82 40.57 13.18
N VAL A 934 33.95 41.26 13.04
CA VAL A 934 34.45 42.35 13.91
C VAL A 934 35.85 42.77 13.44
N ASN A 935 35.91 44.04 13.03
CA ASN A 935 37.01 45.00 13.06
C ASN A 935 38.34 44.70 12.36
N THR A 936 38.59 45.45 11.29
CA THR A 936 39.76 46.35 11.25
C THR A 936 39.51 47.50 10.27
N GLU A 937 39.36 48.72 10.82
CA GLU A 937 39.62 49.97 10.10
C GLU A 937 41.12 50.07 9.80
N ASN A 938 41.50 50.25 8.54
CA ASN A 938 42.24 51.42 8.05
C ASN A 938 42.89 51.21 6.68
N GLN A 939 42.72 52.25 5.86
CA GLN A 939 43.66 52.80 4.87
C GLN A 939 43.77 52.19 3.46
N LEU A 940 43.68 53.14 2.50
CA LEU A 940 44.23 53.18 1.13
C LEU A 940 43.51 52.28 0.11
N GLU A 941 43.32 52.60 -1.17
CA GLU A 941 43.31 53.81 -2.02
C GLU A 941 42.96 53.24 -3.43
N ILE A 942 42.03 53.87 -4.16
CA ILE A 942 42.06 54.11 -5.63
C ILE A 942 42.23 52.91 -6.61
N GLY A 943 41.29 52.81 -7.57
CA GLY A 943 41.52 52.25 -8.93
C GLY A 943 40.34 51.41 -9.44
N GLN A 944 39.32 52.00 -10.07
CA GLN A 944 39.11 52.05 -11.53
C GLN A 944 39.22 50.71 -12.27
N GLY A 945 38.15 50.33 -12.98
CA GLY A 945 38.25 49.40 -14.12
C GLY A 945 36.97 48.63 -14.44
N ASP A 946 36.29 49.06 -15.51
CA ASP A 946 35.09 48.48 -16.12
C ASP A 946 35.23 47.01 -16.57
N ALA A 947 34.12 46.25 -16.46
CA ALA A 947 33.48 45.48 -17.55
C ALA A 947 32.18 44.81 -17.05
#